data_AF-A0A975FSK9-F1
#
_entry.id   AF-A0A975FSK9-F1
#
_cell.length_a   1.000
_cell.length_b   1.000
_cell.length_c   1.000
_cell.angle_alpha   90.00
_cell.angle_beta   90.00
_cell.angle_gamma   90.00
#
_symmetry.space_group_name_H-M   'P 1'
#
loop_
_entity.id
_entity.type
_entity.pdbx_description
1 polymer ?
#
loop_
_entity_poly.entity_id
_entity_poly.type
_entity_poly.pdbx_seq_one_letter_code
_entity_poly.pdbx_strand_id
1 'polypeptide(L)'
;MKFKITSVLFLACVFCMNAQDVTEVWTNYGGFWNSSSTSISPVQPDNSNELLAFRFGGTVFSTGVNDTKLTNNGVTFTALTMRALPIATLPTTGSSSYFIGLGQLADGIDNGVDNSSTQPFQAITNGTQVASFLTDGIQGLDLGTNVTNIPSGTTARFNMSSAGITAANIGDGIPDILVSQATMPVASNIDQLRFVDSAGNTVGNIVTLDISQEPIVGSRIADFYEFNSTQPSTGFINTPRDIYFFAVDLADFGITTANVANARALLYSPGGSSDPSFIAFNEPSLGVATQLNVVLQPSNQNCDGTLPTQIQVQLEDQNGNAVAQTGLNITASLESGPGSLAGTTTQATDGTGVATFNDLNFTIGGNHIIRFSFAGLDDALTTVIGNATGCNDILWTGDVNSDWSNTGNWSPATIPNGNNAVNIPDGRPNYPILDQDAGVGDLTMGGSTSIVLNGFLLALNGSLTNVVSGAIIDASATGSELYMSDNSAQNIPSGFVNPDVANFTIENSGGVTVNSTMNIKEVLDIRQGNLITNGVISMVCSFTPRKTAQIDAINGTISGDITVEQCFPARRAFRLVSASTTTSTSIHDNWQEGATLYNDSNVPNNYGTHITGLGEVPGSGFTSTPGDGDQYNGLDWQPSGNASMYSFDNSTQSWVAVLETENNSSPNTPILNAGQPYRLMIRGARKDATNGLFDITNNSTPPTDTKLRSTGTVQNGSLSQSVSSTSQDWSLVGNPYHAMVNVKQLIDNSNNVDRFYTIWDPTLGGTLLTANLVEEELL
;
A
#
# COMPACT_ATOMS: atom_id res chain seq x y z
N MET A 1 -94.22 -10.87 12.62
CA MET A 1 -93.05 -11.36 11.87
C MET A 1 -92.34 -10.19 11.20
N LYS A 2 -91.19 -9.78 11.74
CA LYS A 2 -90.20 -8.89 11.11
C LYS A 2 -88.85 -9.44 11.54
N PHE A 3 -88.09 -10.03 10.63
CA PHE A 3 -86.71 -10.44 10.91
C PHE A 3 -85.76 -9.51 10.16
N LYS A 4 -84.90 -8.86 10.95
CA LYS A 4 -83.75 -8.07 10.50
C LYS A 4 -82.69 -9.01 9.93
N ILE A 5 -82.12 -8.63 8.80
CA ILE A 5 -80.91 -9.22 8.23
C ILE A 5 -79.73 -8.54 8.93
N THR A 6 -78.86 -9.35 9.55
CA THR A 6 -77.62 -8.89 10.17
C THR A 6 -76.47 -9.35 9.27
N SER A 7 -75.74 -8.39 8.69
CA SER A 7 -74.48 -8.64 7.98
C SER A 7 -73.40 -9.08 8.97
N VAL A 8 -72.73 -10.18 8.66
CA VAL A 8 -71.53 -10.64 9.38
C VAL A 8 -70.31 -10.16 8.60
N LEU A 9 -69.53 -9.29 9.22
CA LEU A 9 -68.25 -8.78 8.74
C LEU A 9 -67.17 -9.84 8.99
N PHE A 10 -66.54 -10.34 7.93
CA PHE A 10 -65.40 -11.25 8.02
C PHE A 10 -64.14 -10.39 8.27
N LEU A 11 -63.63 -10.40 9.50
CA LEU A 11 -62.38 -9.75 9.87
C LEU A 11 -61.23 -10.65 9.43
N ALA A 12 -60.61 -10.34 8.29
CA ALA A 12 -59.34 -10.94 7.89
C ALA A 12 -58.25 -10.42 8.83
N CYS A 13 -57.77 -11.30 9.72
CA CYS A 13 -56.60 -11.05 10.54
C CYS A 13 -55.38 -11.11 9.61
N VAL A 14 -54.94 -9.95 9.13
CA VAL A 14 -53.62 -9.79 8.51
C VAL A 14 -52.60 -9.97 9.63
N PHE A 15 -51.90 -11.11 9.64
CA PHE A 15 -50.62 -11.17 10.32
C PHE A 15 -49.67 -10.28 9.51
N CYS A 16 -49.37 -9.08 10.02
CA CYS A 16 -48.19 -8.35 9.58
C CYS A 16 -46.99 -9.23 9.93
N MET A 17 -46.26 -9.71 8.91
CA MET A 17 -44.88 -10.12 9.11
C MET A 17 -44.12 -8.85 9.53
N ASN A 18 -43.51 -8.85 10.72
CA ASN A 18 -42.65 -7.75 11.12
C ASN A 18 -41.42 -7.80 10.20
N ALA A 19 -41.34 -6.92 9.21
CA ALA A 19 -40.02 -6.56 8.68
C ALA A 19 -39.20 -6.07 9.88
N GLN A 20 -38.05 -6.70 10.10
CA GLN A 20 -37.13 -6.27 11.15
C GLN A 20 -36.17 -5.29 10.48
N ASP A 21 -36.18 -4.03 10.91
CA ASP A 21 -35.35 -3.03 10.25
C ASP A 21 -33.90 -3.08 10.76
N VAL A 22 -32.97 -2.58 9.96
CA VAL A 22 -31.61 -2.32 10.44
C VAL A 22 -31.62 -1.04 11.28
N THR A 23 -31.19 -1.11 12.53
CA THR A 23 -31.39 -0.01 13.51
C THR A 23 -30.11 0.60 14.07
N GLU A 24 -28.96 -0.04 13.86
CA GLU A 24 -27.67 0.41 14.36
C GLU A 24 -26.55 -0.16 13.49
N VAL A 25 -25.47 0.59 13.32
CA VAL A 25 -24.30 0.19 12.52
C VAL A 25 -22.99 0.58 13.19
N TRP A 26 -21.94 -0.17 12.87
CA TRP A 26 -20.56 0.07 13.29
C TRP A 26 -19.65 0.10 12.07
N THR A 27 -18.72 1.06 12.04
CA THR A 27 -17.72 1.16 10.97
C THR A 27 -16.32 1.36 11.54
N ASN A 28 -15.31 1.23 10.69
CA ASN A 28 -13.92 1.50 11.04
C ASN A 28 -13.55 3.00 11.03
N TYR A 29 -14.50 3.90 10.70
CA TYR A 29 -14.28 5.34 10.55
C TYR A 29 -13.70 5.98 11.81
N GLY A 30 -12.71 6.86 11.65
CA GLY A 30 -12.09 7.59 12.76
C GLY A 30 -11.50 6.65 13.82
N GLY A 31 -11.07 5.45 13.43
CA GLY A 31 -10.59 4.42 14.34
C GLY A 31 -11.70 3.52 14.88
N PHE A 32 -12.89 4.00 15.20
CA PHE A 32 -14.07 3.19 15.51
C PHE A 32 -15.30 4.10 15.59
N TRP A 33 -16.36 3.78 14.85
CA TRP A 33 -17.57 4.61 14.82
C TRP A 33 -18.82 3.74 14.94
N ASN A 34 -19.84 4.25 15.62
CA ASN A 34 -21.16 3.63 15.69
C ASN A 34 -22.26 4.68 15.69
N SER A 35 -23.45 4.30 15.19
CA SER A 35 -24.63 5.17 15.18
C SER A 35 -25.90 4.32 15.11
N SER A 36 -27.01 4.82 15.68
CA SER A 36 -28.30 4.13 15.68
C SER A 36 -29.47 5.05 15.38
N SER A 37 -30.59 4.47 14.95
CA SER A 37 -31.83 5.20 14.67
C SER A 37 -32.47 5.88 15.89
N THR A 38 -32.04 5.51 17.09
CA THR A 38 -32.48 6.15 18.34
C THR A 38 -31.46 7.10 18.94
N SER A 39 -30.22 7.08 18.44
CA SER A 39 -29.11 7.91 18.89
C SER A 39 -28.13 8.09 17.73
N ILE A 40 -28.48 8.98 16.80
CA ILE A 40 -27.63 9.30 15.65
C ILE A 40 -26.34 9.95 16.13
N SER A 41 -25.20 9.43 15.66
CA SER A 41 -23.89 9.99 15.99
C SER A 41 -23.77 11.43 15.48
N PRO A 42 -23.27 12.38 16.29
CA PRO A 42 -23.01 13.73 15.83
C PRO A 42 -21.77 13.82 14.93
N VAL A 43 -20.92 12.78 14.93
CA VAL A 43 -19.75 12.68 14.05
C VAL A 43 -20.20 12.03 12.75
N GLN A 44 -20.17 12.80 11.66
CA GLN A 44 -20.55 12.33 10.34
C GLN A 44 -19.31 11.84 9.60
N PRO A 45 -19.26 10.57 9.14
CA PRO A 45 -18.15 10.11 8.32
C PRO A 45 -18.01 10.95 7.05
N ASP A 46 -16.78 11.32 6.71
CA ASP A 46 -16.45 12.16 5.55
C ASP A 46 -15.39 11.52 4.64
N ASN A 47 -15.10 10.23 4.86
CA ASN A 47 -14.13 9.44 4.11
C ASN A 47 -14.54 7.96 4.15
N SER A 48 -13.70 7.06 3.61
CA SER A 48 -13.85 5.61 3.69
C SER A 48 -14.19 5.13 5.10
N ASN A 49 -15.16 4.23 5.20
CA ASN A 49 -15.75 3.74 6.43
C ASN A 49 -16.40 2.36 6.26
N GLU A 50 -15.59 1.31 6.27
CA GLU A 50 -16.03 -0.08 6.11
C GLU A 50 -17.04 -0.50 7.18
N LEU A 51 -18.15 -1.10 6.76
CA LEU A 51 -19.17 -1.64 7.66
C LEU A 51 -18.65 -2.88 8.39
N LEU A 52 -18.50 -2.77 9.71
CA LEU A 52 -18.02 -3.85 10.59
C LEU A 52 -19.16 -4.71 11.13
N ALA A 53 -20.29 -4.07 11.47
CA ALA A 53 -21.45 -4.75 12.04
C ALA A 53 -22.72 -3.94 11.85
N PHE A 54 -23.87 -4.59 12.01
CA PHE A 54 -25.18 -3.96 12.00
C PHE A 54 -26.16 -4.68 12.93
N ARG A 55 -27.19 -3.96 13.42
CA ARG A 55 -28.24 -4.52 14.26
C ARG A 55 -29.51 -4.77 13.45
N PHE A 56 -29.95 -6.01 13.43
CA PHE A 56 -31.17 -6.46 12.76
C PHE A 56 -31.95 -7.37 13.72
N GLY A 57 -33.25 -7.14 13.89
CA GLY A 57 -34.07 -7.99 14.77
C GLY A 57 -33.69 -7.96 16.25
N GLY A 58 -32.97 -6.93 16.70
CA GLY A 58 -32.41 -6.83 18.04
C GLY A 58 -31.05 -7.51 18.21
N THR A 59 -30.61 -8.33 17.26
CA THR A 59 -29.30 -8.99 17.25
C THR A 59 -28.27 -8.14 16.52
N VAL A 60 -27.04 -8.06 17.04
CA VAL A 60 -25.91 -7.48 16.30
C VAL A 60 -25.24 -8.59 15.51
N PHE A 61 -25.09 -8.39 14.22
CA PHE A 61 -24.34 -9.27 13.33
C PHE A 61 -23.05 -8.57 12.90
N SER A 62 -21.90 -9.23 13.01
CA SER A 62 -20.70 -8.74 12.34
C SER A 62 -20.73 -9.08 10.86
N THR A 63 -20.08 -8.27 10.05
CA THR A 63 -19.94 -8.51 8.60
C THR A 63 -18.79 -9.44 8.27
N GLY A 64 -17.85 -9.65 9.20
CA GLY A 64 -16.61 -10.38 8.96
C GLY A 64 -15.46 -9.50 8.46
N VAL A 65 -15.66 -8.19 8.26
CA VAL A 65 -14.60 -7.25 7.86
C VAL A 65 -13.51 -7.13 8.92
N ASN A 66 -13.88 -6.94 10.20
CA ASN A 66 -12.92 -6.87 11.30
C ASN A 66 -13.52 -7.21 12.68
N ASP A 67 -13.77 -8.49 12.91
CA ASP A 67 -14.34 -9.01 14.15
C ASP A 67 -13.44 -8.77 15.38
N THR A 68 -12.13 -8.70 15.17
CA THR A 68 -11.17 -8.40 16.25
C THR A 68 -11.35 -6.97 16.75
N LYS A 69 -11.58 -6.01 15.85
CA LYS A 69 -11.82 -4.61 16.20
C LYS A 69 -13.13 -4.43 16.96
N LEU A 70 -14.19 -5.15 16.59
CA LEU A 70 -15.46 -5.18 17.34
C LEU A 70 -15.25 -5.73 18.76
N THR A 71 -14.55 -6.86 18.87
CA THR A 71 -14.27 -7.52 20.15
C THR A 71 -13.45 -6.62 21.08
N ASN A 72 -12.39 -5.99 20.55
CA ASN A 72 -11.54 -5.07 21.31
C ASN A 72 -12.29 -3.82 21.81
N ASN A 73 -13.34 -3.41 21.11
CA ASN A 73 -14.22 -2.31 21.51
C ASN A 73 -15.47 -2.77 22.30
N GLY A 74 -15.50 -4.04 22.75
CA GLY A 74 -16.54 -4.57 23.64
C GLY A 74 -17.90 -4.82 22.96
N VAL A 75 -17.96 -4.89 21.64
CA VAL A 75 -19.20 -5.23 20.91
C VAL A 75 -19.41 -6.75 20.97
N THR A 76 -20.58 -7.17 21.45
CA THR A 76 -21.02 -8.58 21.36
C THR A 76 -21.86 -8.76 20.11
N PHE A 77 -21.53 -9.75 19.29
CA PHE A 77 -22.17 -9.98 18.00
C PHE A 77 -22.32 -11.48 17.69
N THR A 78 -23.17 -11.78 16.72
CA THR A 78 -23.21 -13.07 16.00
C THR A 78 -22.40 -12.90 14.72
N ALA A 79 -21.42 -13.76 14.49
CA ALA A 79 -20.54 -13.63 13.33
C ALA A 79 -21.26 -14.04 12.05
N LEU A 80 -21.19 -13.18 11.02
CA LEU A 80 -21.50 -13.51 9.63
C LEU A 80 -20.26 -13.27 8.76
N THR A 81 -20.38 -13.66 7.49
CA THR A 81 -19.43 -13.27 6.45
C THR A 81 -20.24 -12.69 5.30
N MET A 82 -20.22 -11.36 5.20
CA MET A 82 -21.00 -10.59 4.23
C MET A 82 -20.06 -10.09 3.14
N ARG A 83 -20.52 -10.10 1.89
CA ARG A 83 -19.74 -9.56 0.77
C ARG A 83 -20.63 -8.85 -0.23
N ALA A 84 -20.16 -7.75 -0.79
CA ALA A 84 -20.80 -7.11 -1.93
C ALA A 84 -20.88 -8.06 -3.14
N LEU A 85 -22.01 -8.08 -3.82
CA LEU A 85 -22.19 -8.86 -5.02
C LEU A 85 -21.21 -8.39 -6.12
N PRO A 86 -20.51 -9.29 -6.81
CA PRO A 86 -19.54 -8.91 -7.84
C PRO A 86 -20.25 -8.42 -9.10
N ILE A 87 -20.45 -7.11 -9.22
CA ILE A 87 -21.16 -6.49 -10.34
C ILE A 87 -20.21 -6.36 -11.53
N ALA A 88 -20.50 -7.08 -12.62
CA ALA A 88 -19.66 -7.07 -13.82
C ALA A 88 -19.55 -5.69 -14.49
N THR A 89 -20.68 -4.97 -14.59
CA THR A 89 -20.76 -3.67 -15.24
C THR A 89 -22.02 -2.92 -14.83
N LEU A 90 -21.91 -1.59 -14.78
CA LEU A 90 -23.03 -0.65 -14.76
C LEU A 90 -23.00 0.22 -16.03
N PRO A 91 -24.08 0.96 -16.36
CA PRO A 91 -24.05 1.91 -17.48
C PRO A 91 -22.98 2.99 -17.29
N THR A 92 -22.45 3.51 -18.39
CA THR A 92 -21.56 4.70 -18.37
C THR A 92 -22.31 6.01 -18.64
N THR A 93 -23.62 5.94 -18.87
CA THR A 93 -24.49 7.09 -19.14
C THR A 93 -25.82 6.89 -18.44
N GLY A 94 -26.42 7.97 -17.95
CA GLY A 94 -27.64 7.90 -17.16
C GLY A 94 -28.38 9.23 -17.07
N SER A 95 -29.11 9.41 -15.98
CA SER A 95 -29.75 10.68 -15.66
C SER A 95 -28.70 11.78 -15.42
N SER A 96 -29.12 13.05 -15.38
CA SER A 96 -28.25 14.18 -15.00
C SER A 96 -27.81 14.17 -13.53
N SER A 97 -28.15 13.11 -12.79
CA SER A 97 -27.77 12.91 -11.39
C SER A 97 -27.14 11.53 -11.19
N TYR A 98 -26.58 10.96 -12.26
CA TYR A 98 -25.80 9.74 -12.23
C TYR A 98 -24.33 10.08 -11.96
N PHE A 99 -23.93 10.01 -10.70
CA PHE A 99 -22.64 10.46 -10.18
C PHE A 99 -21.96 9.35 -9.40
N ILE A 100 -20.67 9.56 -9.15
CA ILE A 100 -19.94 8.87 -8.08
C ILE A 100 -20.02 9.76 -6.85
N GLY A 101 -20.56 9.26 -5.74
CA GLY A 101 -20.52 9.95 -4.46
C GLY A 101 -19.37 9.40 -3.61
N LEU A 102 -18.55 10.28 -3.07
CA LEU A 102 -17.43 9.95 -2.19
C LEU A 102 -17.56 10.74 -0.89
N GLY A 103 -16.94 10.29 0.20
CA GLY A 103 -16.72 11.15 1.36
C GLY A 103 -16.02 12.44 0.96
N GLN A 104 -16.38 13.59 1.54
CA GLN A 104 -15.81 14.88 1.09
C GLN A 104 -14.28 14.97 1.22
N LEU A 105 -13.66 14.16 2.10
CA LEU A 105 -12.20 14.12 2.25
C LEU A 105 -11.54 13.03 1.40
N ALA A 106 -12.26 12.44 0.44
CA ALA A 106 -11.70 11.44 -0.46
C ALA A 106 -10.65 12.04 -1.41
N ASP A 107 -10.80 13.30 -1.81
CA ASP A 107 -9.81 14.07 -2.58
C ASP A 107 -8.89 14.92 -1.66
N GLY A 108 -9.09 14.81 -0.34
CA GLY A 108 -8.38 15.56 0.68
C GLY A 108 -8.86 17.00 0.89
N ILE A 109 -9.85 17.51 0.16
CA ILE A 109 -10.23 18.93 0.23
C ILE A 109 -11.49 19.12 1.09
N ASP A 110 -11.31 19.58 2.33
CA ASP A 110 -12.45 19.94 3.19
C ASP A 110 -13.27 21.09 2.59
N ASN A 111 -14.58 20.87 2.44
CA ASN A 111 -15.50 21.85 1.87
C ASN A 111 -15.08 22.40 0.49
N GLY A 112 -14.49 21.54 -0.34
CA GLY A 112 -14.06 21.84 -1.71
C GLY A 112 -13.97 20.57 -2.54
N VAL A 113 -13.47 20.69 -3.77
CA VAL A 113 -13.16 19.55 -4.64
C VAL A 113 -11.88 19.81 -5.41
N ASP A 114 -11.10 18.78 -5.72
CA ASP A 114 -10.19 18.83 -6.86
C ASP A 114 -11.00 18.65 -8.14
N ASN A 115 -10.92 19.64 -9.02
CA ASN A 115 -11.62 19.64 -10.30
C ASN A 115 -10.71 19.21 -11.46
N SER A 116 -9.68 18.42 -11.15
CA SER A 116 -8.84 17.73 -12.14
C SER A 116 -9.56 16.49 -12.71
N SER A 117 -9.09 15.98 -13.85
CA SER A 117 -9.67 14.76 -14.45
C SER A 117 -9.06 13.47 -13.90
N THR A 118 -8.25 13.58 -12.84
CA THR A 118 -7.38 12.51 -12.33
C THR A 118 -7.49 12.28 -10.83
N GLN A 119 -8.12 13.20 -10.10
CA GLN A 119 -8.45 13.06 -8.69
C GLN A 119 -9.91 13.48 -8.45
N PRO A 120 -10.62 12.85 -7.51
CA PRO A 120 -10.19 11.72 -6.67
C PRO A 120 -10.05 10.39 -7.43
N PHE A 121 -10.49 10.30 -8.69
CA PHE A 121 -10.33 9.10 -9.51
C PHE A 121 -9.94 9.42 -10.96
N GLN A 122 -9.43 8.41 -11.67
CA GLN A 122 -9.21 8.52 -13.11
C GLN A 122 -10.55 8.53 -13.84
N ALA A 123 -10.68 9.40 -14.85
CA ALA A 123 -11.89 9.46 -15.68
C ALA A 123 -12.35 8.06 -16.11
N ILE A 124 -13.61 7.76 -15.83
CA ILE A 124 -14.24 6.46 -16.08
C ILE A 124 -14.49 6.30 -17.58
N THR A 125 -14.03 5.18 -18.12
CA THR A 125 -14.08 4.85 -19.56
C THR A 125 -14.97 3.65 -19.87
N ASN A 126 -15.30 2.83 -18.87
CA ASN A 126 -16.12 1.63 -19.04
C ASN A 126 -17.00 1.36 -17.82
N GLY A 127 -17.98 0.47 -17.98
CA GLY A 127 -18.97 0.19 -16.95
C GLY A 127 -18.49 -0.67 -15.79
N THR A 128 -17.39 -1.41 -15.93
CA THR A 128 -16.75 -2.15 -14.82
C THR A 128 -16.15 -1.17 -13.81
N GLN A 129 -15.56 -0.08 -14.28
CA GLN A 129 -15.06 1.01 -13.42
C GLN A 129 -16.19 1.73 -12.66
N VAL A 130 -17.40 1.84 -13.23
CA VAL A 130 -18.55 2.35 -12.47
C VAL A 130 -18.98 1.34 -11.41
N ALA A 131 -18.98 0.05 -11.76
CA ALA A 131 -19.39 -1.02 -10.86
C ALA A 131 -18.45 -1.21 -9.67
N SER A 132 -17.15 -0.92 -9.83
CA SER A 132 -16.18 -1.11 -8.74
C SER A 132 -16.50 -0.27 -7.50
N PHE A 133 -17.11 0.91 -7.68
CA PHE A 133 -17.57 1.77 -6.58
C PHE A 133 -18.70 1.15 -5.72
N LEU A 134 -19.33 0.05 -6.19
CA LEU A 134 -20.28 -0.73 -5.39
C LEU A 134 -19.65 -1.91 -4.66
N THR A 135 -18.34 -2.05 -4.78
CA THR A 135 -17.52 -3.15 -4.25
C THR A 135 -16.22 -2.62 -3.62
N ASP A 136 -16.19 -1.35 -3.22
CA ASP A 136 -15.03 -0.73 -2.58
C ASP A 136 -14.87 -1.20 -1.12
N GLY A 137 -13.63 -1.26 -0.65
CA GLY A 137 -13.26 -1.71 0.69
C GLY A 137 -13.17 -3.22 0.85
N ILE A 138 -12.78 -3.68 2.04
CA ILE A 138 -12.71 -5.11 2.37
C ILE A 138 -14.10 -5.73 2.18
N GLN A 139 -14.16 -6.83 1.42
CA GLN A 139 -15.40 -7.52 1.03
C GLN A 139 -16.42 -6.60 0.29
N GLY A 140 -15.99 -5.42 -0.18
CA GLY A 140 -16.81 -4.44 -0.87
C GLY A 140 -17.81 -3.68 0.02
N LEU A 141 -17.55 -3.58 1.33
CA LEU A 141 -18.48 -3.04 2.31
C LEU A 141 -18.15 -1.60 2.78
N ASP A 142 -17.48 -0.81 1.96
CA ASP A 142 -17.25 0.62 2.24
C ASP A 142 -18.53 1.45 2.04
N LEU A 143 -18.89 2.27 3.02
CA LEU A 143 -20.00 3.24 2.91
C LEU A 143 -19.52 4.63 2.46
N GLY A 144 -18.22 4.80 2.25
CA GLY A 144 -17.58 6.05 1.88
C GLY A 144 -17.73 6.36 0.40
N THR A 145 -18.05 5.36 -0.41
CA THR A 145 -18.31 5.49 -1.84
C THR A 145 -19.74 5.04 -2.16
N ASN A 146 -20.33 5.57 -3.23
CA ASN A 146 -21.62 5.12 -3.74
C ASN A 146 -21.81 5.55 -5.20
N VAL A 147 -22.75 4.92 -5.89
CA VAL A 147 -23.15 5.30 -7.26
C VAL A 147 -24.59 5.77 -7.24
N THR A 148 -24.88 6.99 -7.73
CA THR A 148 -26.21 7.61 -7.59
C THR A 148 -27.15 7.36 -8.76
N ASN A 149 -28.46 7.33 -8.55
CA ASN A 149 -29.52 7.20 -9.56
C ASN A 149 -29.21 6.17 -10.67
N ILE A 150 -28.81 4.96 -10.28
CA ILE A 150 -28.42 3.91 -11.25
C ILE A 150 -29.56 3.71 -12.28
N PRO A 151 -29.29 3.81 -13.59
CA PRO A 151 -30.34 3.86 -14.61
C PRO A 151 -31.28 2.65 -14.58
N SER A 152 -32.58 2.94 -14.70
CA SER A 152 -33.61 1.90 -14.81
C SER A 152 -33.54 1.16 -16.14
N GLY A 153 -34.12 -0.04 -16.18
CA GLY A 153 -34.05 -0.92 -17.36
C GLY A 153 -32.70 -1.63 -17.52
N THR A 154 -31.80 -1.44 -16.57
CA THR A 154 -30.59 -2.23 -16.41
C THR A 154 -30.87 -3.42 -15.49
N THR A 155 -30.09 -4.48 -15.62
CA THR A 155 -30.22 -5.64 -14.73
C THR A 155 -28.86 -6.28 -14.54
N ALA A 156 -28.40 -6.33 -13.29
CA ALA A 156 -27.27 -7.17 -12.92
C ALA A 156 -27.78 -8.57 -12.59
N ARG A 157 -27.10 -9.59 -13.11
CA ARG A 157 -27.41 -11.00 -12.89
C ARG A 157 -26.22 -11.66 -12.20
N PHE A 158 -26.49 -12.35 -11.10
CA PHE A 158 -25.52 -13.10 -10.32
C PHE A 158 -25.92 -14.58 -10.36
N ASN A 159 -25.27 -15.36 -11.21
CA ASN A 159 -25.47 -16.79 -11.28
C ASN A 159 -24.96 -17.47 -10.01
N MET A 160 -25.63 -18.54 -9.63
CA MET A 160 -25.20 -19.40 -8.53
C MET A 160 -24.47 -20.62 -9.07
N SER A 161 -23.54 -21.13 -8.28
CA SER A 161 -22.87 -22.40 -8.47
C SER A 161 -23.86 -23.58 -8.33
N SER A 162 -23.33 -24.80 -8.44
CA SER A 162 -24.10 -26.01 -8.11
C SER A 162 -24.59 -26.07 -6.66
N ALA A 163 -23.98 -25.33 -5.72
CA ALA A 163 -24.44 -25.26 -4.34
C ALA A 163 -25.81 -24.54 -4.22
N GLY A 164 -26.08 -23.56 -5.08
CA GLY A 164 -27.33 -22.82 -5.08
C GLY A 164 -27.54 -22.03 -3.78
N ILE A 165 -28.75 -22.11 -3.23
CA ILE A 165 -29.11 -21.49 -1.95
C ILE A 165 -29.01 -22.54 -0.83
N THR A 166 -28.38 -22.19 0.28
CA THR A 166 -28.29 -23.05 1.46
C THR A 166 -29.64 -23.16 2.17
N ALA A 167 -30.29 -24.31 2.06
CA ALA A 167 -31.67 -24.50 2.56
C ALA A 167 -31.83 -24.31 4.08
N ALA A 168 -30.76 -24.46 4.86
CA ALA A 168 -30.78 -24.27 6.31
C ALA A 168 -30.94 -22.79 6.71
N ASN A 169 -30.60 -21.86 5.81
CA ASN A 169 -30.64 -20.43 6.07
C ASN A 169 -31.96 -19.79 5.63
N ILE A 170 -32.94 -20.58 5.16
CA ILE A 170 -34.25 -20.07 4.77
C ILE A 170 -35.09 -19.85 6.03
N GLY A 171 -35.45 -18.60 6.32
CA GLY A 171 -36.31 -18.24 7.45
C GLY A 171 -35.65 -18.48 8.81
N ASP A 172 -34.32 -18.41 8.87
CA ASP A 172 -33.56 -18.56 10.11
C ASP A 172 -33.52 -17.27 10.95
N GLY A 173 -34.03 -16.16 10.39
CA GLY A 173 -34.05 -14.86 11.04
C GLY A 173 -32.71 -14.14 10.99
N ILE A 174 -31.78 -14.63 10.17
CA ILE A 174 -30.52 -13.99 9.82
C ILE A 174 -30.71 -13.35 8.44
N PRO A 175 -30.32 -12.08 8.25
CA PRO A 175 -30.45 -11.44 6.95
C PRO A 175 -29.45 -12.02 5.95
N ASP A 176 -29.95 -12.38 4.77
CA ASP A 176 -29.18 -13.01 3.70
C ASP A 176 -28.73 -12.00 2.64
N ILE A 177 -29.47 -10.90 2.50
CA ILE A 177 -29.12 -9.76 1.65
C ILE A 177 -29.15 -8.49 2.50
N LEU A 178 -28.15 -7.64 2.30
CA LEU A 178 -28.05 -6.31 2.92
C LEU A 178 -27.75 -5.28 1.84
N VAL A 179 -28.62 -4.29 1.68
CA VAL A 179 -28.46 -3.20 0.71
C VAL A 179 -28.29 -1.90 1.46
N SER A 180 -27.23 -1.15 1.15
CA SER A 180 -27.04 0.20 1.67
C SER A 180 -27.66 1.24 0.74
N GLN A 181 -27.94 2.42 1.28
CA GLN A 181 -28.39 3.58 0.52
C GLN A 181 -27.82 4.84 1.17
N ALA A 182 -27.17 5.69 0.37
CA ALA A 182 -26.38 6.82 0.86
C ALA A 182 -26.92 8.19 0.40
N THR A 183 -28.23 8.32 0.21
CA THR A 183 -28.94 9.53 -0.27
C THR A 183 -30.43 9.52 0.12
N MET A 184 -31.19 10.55 -0.29
CA MET A 184 -32.63 10.64 -0.04
C MET A 184 -33.43 9.57 -0.81
N PRO A 185 -33.98 8.54 -0.13
CA PRO A 185 -34.80 7.53 -0.80
C PRO A 185 -36.12 8.13 -1.29
N VAL A 186 -36.61 7.66 -2.43
CA VAL A 186 -37.92 8.05 -2.98
C VAL A 186 -38.85 6.84 -3.07
N ALA A 187 -40.13 7.02 -2.74
CA ALA A 187 -41.15 5.96 -2.72
C ALA A 187 -41.67 5.57 -4.13
N SER A 188 -40.99 6.00 -5.19
CA SER A 188 -41.31 5.71 -6.59
C SER A 188 -40.02 5.37 -7.31
N ASN A 189 -40.06 4.53 -8.36
CA ASN A 189 -38.85 4.06 -9.06
C ASN A 189 -37.93 3.23 -8.16
N ILE A 190 -38.53 2.24 -7.49
CA ILE A 190 -37.88 1.43 -6.46
C ILE A 190 -37.15 0.24 -7.08
N ASP A 191 -35.97 -0.05 -6.55
CA ASP A 191 -35.15 -1.19 -6.93
C ASP A 191 -35.82 -2.53 -6.61
N GLN A 192 -35.46 -3.56 -7.38
CA GLN A 192 -36.01 -4.90 -7.21
C GLN A 192 -34.92 -5.95 -7.16
N LEU A 193 -35.10 -6.91 -6.26
CA LEU A 193 -34.36 -8.17 -6.21
C LEU A 193 -35.30 -9.34 -6.46
N ARG A 194 -34.84 -10.33 -7.21
CA ARG A 194 -35.58 -11.59 -7.40
C ARG A 194 -34.66 -12.75 -7.75
N PHE A 195 -35.01 -13.93 -7.25
CA PHE A 195 -34.41 -15.17 -7.75
C PHE A 195 -35.08 -15.62 -9.04
N VAL A 196 -34.31 -16.22 -9.93
CA VAL A 196 -34.81 -16.79 -11.18
C VAL A 196 -34.28 -18.20 -11.43
N ASP A 197 -35.00 -18.96 -12.25
CA ASP A 197 -34.56 -20.26 -12.75
C ASP A 197 -33.58 -20.15 -13.93
N SER A 198 -33.20 -21.30 -14.49
CA SER A 198 -32.30 -21.38 -15.66
C SER A 198 -32.91 -20.79 -16.94
N ALA A 199 -34.24 -20.68 -17.03
CA ALA A 199 -34.95 -20.04 -18.14
C ALA A 199 -35.18 -18.53 -17.89
N GLY A 200 -34.85 -18.03 -16.70
CA GLY A 200 -35.05 -16.63 -16.29
C GLY A 200 -36.42 -16.32 -15.69
N ASN A 201 -37.25 -17.32 -15.39
CA ASN A 201 -38.53 -17.10 -14.71
C ASN A 201 -38.30 -16.87 -13.21
N THR A 202 -39.08 -15.99 -12.59
CA THR A 202 -39.01 -15.74 -11.15
C THR A 202 -39.34 -17.00 -10.33
N VAL A 203 -38.48 -17.29 -9.35
CA VAL A 203 -38.69 -18.33 -8.34
C VAL A 203 -39.05 -17.63 -7.04
N GLY A 204 -40.27 -17.87 -6.54
CA GLY A 204 -40.80 -17.17 -5.38
C GLY A 204 -41.39 -15.80 -5.75
N ASN A 205 -41.03 -14.77 -5.00
CA ASN A 205 -41.53 -13.40 -5.08
C ASN A 205 -40.43 -12.43 -5.52
N ILE A 206 -40.86 -11.27 -6.00
CA ILE A 206 -39.98 -10.11 -6.20
C ILE A 206 -39.97 -9.32 -4.89
N VAL A 207 -38.78 -9.06 -4.35
CA VAL A 207 -38.57 -8.15 -3.22
C VAL A 207 -38.35 -6.75 -3.78
N THR A 208 -39.15 -5.79 -3.32
CA THR A 208 -39.03 -4.37 -3.67
C THR A 208 -38.31 -3.65 -2.54
N LEU A 209 -37.20 -3.00 -2.85
CA LEU A 209 -36.32 -2.36 -1.85
C LEU A 209 -36.85 -0.96 -1.49
N ASP A 210 -38.00 -0.90 -0.81
CA ASP A 210 -38.59 0.39 -0.40
C ASP A 210 -37.88 0.99 0.82
N ILE A 211 -36.67 1.51 0.56
CA ILE A 211 -35.80 2.12 1.58
C ILE A 211 -36.42 3.38 2.19
N SER A 212 -37.44 3.97 1.56
CA SER A 212 -38.13 5.14 2.11
C SER A 212 -38.86 4.88 3.43
N GLN A 213 -39.08 3.60 3.75
CA GLN A 213 -39.70 3.16 5.00
C GLN A 213 -38.67 2.75 6.07
N GLU A 214 -37.39 2.65 5.71
CA GLU A 214 -36.33 2.24 6.62
C GLU A 214 -35.88 3.40 7.52
N PRO A 215 -35.45 3.13 8.76
CA PRO A 215 -34.96 4.16 9.66
C PRO A 215 -33.59 4.69 9.22
N ILE A 216 -33.36 5.98 9.46
CA ILE A 216 -32.01 6.57 9.38
C ILE A 216 -31.17 5.94 10.48
N VAL A 217 -29.99 5.41 10.15
CA VAL A 217 -29.05 4.85 11.15
C VAL A 217 -27.82 5.72 11.36
N GLY A 218 -27.58 6.70 10.49
CA GLY A 218 -26.47 7.64 10.60
C GLY A 218 -26.52 8.70 9.50
N SER A 219 -25.52 9.58 9.48
CA SER A 219 -25.34 10.56 8.42
C SER A 219 -23.86 10.70 8.09
N ARG A 220 -23.54 10.91 6.81
CA ARG A 220 -22.20 11.15 6.26
C ARG A 220 -22.14 12.50 5.55
N ILE A 221 -20.94 13.01 5.31
CA ILE A 221 -20.70 14.16 4.44
C ILE A 221 -20.05 13.67 3.15
N ALA A 222 -20.61 14.08 2.00
CA ALA A 222 -20.16 13.61 0.70
C ALA A 222 -20.03 14.72 -0.34
N ASP A 223 -19.11 14.47 -1.26
CA ASP A 223 -19.01 15.14 -2.54
C ASP A 223 -19.47 14.20 -3.64
N PHE A 224 -20.08 14.76 -4.68
CA PHE A 224 -20.47 13.99 -5.86
C PHE A 224 -19.59 14.40 -7.02
N TYR A 225 -19.31 13.47 -7.92
CA TYR A 225 -18.43 13.68 -9.06
C TYR A 225 -19.08 13.12 -10.32
N GLU A 226 -18.91 13.87 -11.42
CA GLU A 226 -19.14 13.36 -12.76
C GLU A 226 -18.12 12.26 -13.09
N PHE A 227 -18.40 11.44 -14.10
CA PHE A 227 -17.54 10.30 -14.44
C PHE A 227 -16.16 10.70 -14.99
N ASN A 228 -15.94 11.98 -15.29
CA ASN A 228 -14.62 12.53 -15.62
C ASN A 228 -13.87 13.05 -14.38
N SER A 229 -14.31 12.71 -13.17
CA SER A 229 -13.76 13.14 -11.88
C SER A 229 -13.93 14.62 -11.54
N THR A 230 -14.78 15.36 -12.27
CA THR A 230 -15.04 16.78 -12.01
C THR A 230 -16.35 17.00 -11.26
N GLN A 231 -16.49 18.12 -10.54
CA GLN A 231 -17.75 18.55 -9.96
C GLN A 231 -18.05 20.02 -10.30
N PRO A 232 -18.95 20.29 -11.27
CA PRO A 232 -19.22 21.65 -11.74
C PRO A 232 -20.15 22.50 -10.83
N SER A 233 -20.77 21.91 -9.81
CA SER A 233 -21.80 22.56 -8.99
C SER A 233 -21.51 22.46 -7.50
N THR A 234 -21.52 23.62 -6.83
CA THR A 234 -21.28 23.75 -5.38
C THR A 234 -22.36 23.09 -4.52
N GLY A 235 -23.54 22.77 -5.08
CA GLY A 235 -24.62 22.09 -4.35
C GLY A 235 -24.39 20.59 -4.11
N PHE A 236 -23.27 20.08 -4.63
CA PHE A 236 -22.84 18.69 -4.51
C PHE A 236 -21.50 18.55 -3.78
N ILE A 237 -21.07 19.63 -3.10
CA ILE A 237 -19.85 19.68 -2.31
C ILE A 237 -20.26 19.82 -0.84
N ASN A 238 -19.59 19.10 0.06
CA ASN A 238 -19.83 19.07 1.49
C ASN A 238 -21.31 18.88 1.81
N THR A 239 -21.88 17.83 1.23
CA THR A 239 -23.33 17.61 1.31
C THR A 239 -23.66 16.51 2.31
N PRO A 240 -24.41 16.81 3.39
CA PRO A 240 -24.89 15.79 4.31
C PRO A 240 -25.81 14.78 3.62
N ARG A 241 -25.64 13.51 3.93
CA ARG A 241 -26.43 12.39 3.41
C ARG A 241 -26.75 11.42 4.54
N ASP A 242 -28.02 11.06 4.64
CA ASP A 242 -28.44 10.04 5.59
C ASP A 242 -28.06 8.65 5.09
N ILE A 243 -27.84 7.73 6.03
CA ILE A 243 -27.47 6.34 5.77
C ILE A 243 -28.65 5.47 6.13
N TYR A 244 -29.06 4.63 5.18
CA TYR A 244 -30.13 3.66 5.33
C TYR A 244 -29.64 2.26 4.94
N PHE A 245 -30.32 1.25 5.46
CA PHE A 245 -30.09 -0.13 5.09
C PHE A 245 -31.42 -0.84 4.92
N PHE A 246 -31.43 -1.78 3.98
CA PHE A 246 -32.53 -2.72 3.78
C PHE A 246 -31.96 -4.13 3.88
N ALA A 247 -32.52 -4.94 4.76
CA ALA A 247 -32.05 -6.29 5.02
C ALA A 247 -33.20 -7.28 4.87
N VAL A 248 -32.95 -8.41 4.22
CA VAL A 248 -33.99 -9.44 3.97
C VAL A 248 -33.46 -10.84 4.14
N ASP A 249 -34.34 -11.72 4.61
CA ASP A 249 -34.14 -13.16 4.68
C ASP A 249 -34.63 -13.81 3.38
N LEU A 250 -34.05 -14.94 2.99
CA LEU A 250 -34.44 -15.74 1.84
C LEU A 250 -35.95 -16.10 1.82
N ALA A 251 -36.58 -16.27 2.98
CA ALA A 251 -38.00 -16.56 3.10
C ALA A 251 -38.89 -15.41 2.60
N ASP A 252 -38.42 -14.15 2.66
CA ASP A 252 -39.17 -12.98 2.16
C ASP A 252 -39.28 -12.98 0.63
N PHE A 253 -38.32 -13.60 -0.05
CA PHE A 253 -38.42 -13.92 -1.47
C PHE A 253 -39.41 -15.06 -1.75
N GLY A 254 -40.12 -15.61 -0.76
CA GLY A 254 -40.97 -16.80 -0.94
C GLY A 254 -40.18 -18.04 -1.35
N ILE A 255 -38.88 -18.07 -1.05
CA ILE A 255 -38.06 -19.27 -1.21
C ILE A 255 -38.41 -20.22 -0.07
N THR A 256 -38.54 -21.49 -0.43
CA THR A 256 -38.94 -22.58 0.45
C THR A 256 -38.12 -23.81 0.09
N THR A 257 -38.11 -24.81 0.96
CA THR A 257 -37.48 -26.10 0.65
C THR A 257 -38.04 -26.78 -0.60
N ALA A 258 -39.24 -26.42 -1.06
CA ALA A 258 -39.87 -26.98 -2.25
C ALA A 258 -39.42 -26.33 -3.57
N ASN A 259 -39.00 -25.06 -3.57
CA ASN A 259 -38.62 -24.32 -4.78
C ASN A 259 -37.15 -23.87 -4.80
N VAL A 260 -36.42 -24.00 -3.69
CA VAL A 260 -35.02 -23.56 -3.55
C VAL A 260 -34.10 -24.12 -4.65
N ALA A 261 -34.27 -25.39 -5.03
CA ALA A 261 -33.47 -26.02 -6.08
C ALA A 261 -33.72 -25.46 -7.50
N ASN A 262 -34.77 -24.67 -7.69
CA ASN A 262 -35.07 -24.01 -8.96
C ASN A 262 -34.39 -22.63 -9.06
N ALA A 263 -34.01 -22.01 -7.94
CA ALA A 263 -33.30 -20.74 -7.96
C ALA A 263 -31.86 -20.96 -8.46
N ARG A 264 -31.50 -20.27 -9.54
CA ARG A 264 -30.21 -20.40 -10.24
C ARG A 264 -29.45 -19.09 -10.39
N ALA A 265 -30.12 -17.95 -10.18
CA ALA A 265 -29.47 -16.65 -10.15
C ALA A 265 -30.29 -15.66 -9.32
N LEU A 266 -29.60 -14.67 -8.76
CA LEU A 266 -30.19 -13.45 -8.23
C LEU A 266 -30.12 -12.35 -9.29
N LEU A 267 -31.21 -11.62 -9.49
CA LEU A 267 -31.26 -10.44 -10.35
C LEU A 267 -31.45 -9.19 -9.48
N TYR A 268 -30.64 -8.18 -9.76
CA TYR A 268 -30.81 -6.81 -9.27
C TYR A 268 -31.24 -5.91 -10.42
N SER A 269 -32.37 -5.22 -10.24
CA SER A 269 -32.95 -4.31 -11.23
C SER A 269 -33.12 -2.92 -10.61
N PRO A 270 -32.24 -1.95 -10.93
CA PRO A 270 -32.39 -0.58 -10.50
C PRO A 270 -33.70 0.04 -10.98
N GLY A 271 -34.31 0.83 -10.12
CA GLY A 271 -35.53 1.59 -10.41
C GLY A 271 -35.25 2.95 -11.06
N GLY A 272 -34.01 3.46 -11.00
CA GLY A 272 -33.60 4.74 -11.59
C GLY A 272 -33.29 5.85 -10.58
N SER A 273 -33.55 5.60 -9.30
CA SER A 273 -33.33 6.55 -8.20
C SER A 273 -32.63 5.89 -7.01
N SER A 274 -31.82 4.87 -7.28
CA SER A 274 -31.03 4.17 -6.28
C SER A 274 -29.62 4.70 -6.19
N ASP A 275 -29.12 4.79 -4.97
CA ASP A 275 -27.81 5.36 -4.67
C ASP A 275 -26.99 4.45 -3.73
N PRO A 276 -26.93 3.12 -3.99
CA PRO A 276 -26.30 2.18 -3.06
C PRO A 276 -24.81 2.44 -2.95
N SER A 277 -24.26 2.19 -1.75
CA SER A 277 -22.81 1.99 -1.60
C SER A 277 -22.42 0.55 -1.93
N PHE A 278 -23.29 -0.41 -1.67
CA PHE A 278 -23.12 -1.81 -2.02
C PHE A 278 -24.45 -2.56 -1.95
N ILE A 279 -24.45 -3.76 -2.53
CA ILE A 279 -25.51 -4.76 -2.41
C ILE A 279 -24.82 -6.03 -1.96
N ALA A 280 -24.94 -6.37 -0.69
CA ALA A 280 -24.21 -7.46 -0.08
C ALA A 280 -25.08 -8.69 0.18
N PHE A 281 -24.43 -9.84 0.28
CA PHE A 281 -25.05 -11.11 0.65
C PHE A 281 -24.26 -11.81 1.75
N ASN A 282 -24.95 -12.64 2.53
CA ASN A 282 -24.33 -13.55 3.49
C ASN A 282 -23.74 -14.73 2.71
N GLU A 283 -22.41 -14.84 2.63
CA GLU A 283 -21.73 -15.81 1.78
C GLU A 283 -22.22 -17.25 2.00
N PRO A 284 -22.37 -17.76 3.24
CA PRO A 284 -22.88 -19.11 3.48
C PRO A 284 -24.29 -19.38 2.92
N SER A 285 -25.09 -18.35 2.66
CA SER A 285 -26.48 -18.50 2.20
C SER A 285 -26.60 -18.69 0.69
N LEU A 286 -25.69 -18.12 -0.10
CA LEU A 286 -25.75 -18.12 -1.56
C LEU A 286 -24.42 -18.57 -2.17
N GLY A 287 -24.45 -19.56 -3.06
CA GLY A 287 -23.29 -19.96 -3.86
C GLY A 287 -23.01 -19.00 -5.03
N VAL A 288 -22.90 -17.70 -4.77
CA VAL A 288 -22.47 -16.68 -5.74
C VAL A 288 -20.95 -16.59 -5.74
N ALA A 289 -20.34 -16.08 -6.81
CA ALA A 289 -18.88 -15.94 -6.87
C ALA A 289 -18.36 -15.05 -5.73
N THR A 290 -17.37 -15.57 -5.01
CA THR A 290 -16.65 -14.86 -3.93
C THR A 290 -15.14 -14.86 -4.15
N GLN A 291 -14.63 -15.76 -4.99
CA GLN A 291 -13.20 -15.93 -5.23
C GLN A 291 -12.87 -16.30 -6.67
N LEU A 292 -11.61 -16.11 -7.02
CA LEU A 292 -11.00 -16.58 -8.26
C LEU A 292 -10.15 -17.83 -7.97
N ASN A 293 -10.05 -18.73 -8.95
CA ASN A 293 -9.16 -19.89 -8.86
C ASN A 293 -8.44 -20.16 -10.19
N VAL A 294 -7.13 -20.42 -10.15
CA VAL A 294 -6.36 -20.81 -11.33
C VAL A 294 -6.52 -22.31 -11.57
N VAL A 295 -7.23 -22.69 -12.65
CA VAL A 295 -7.53 -24.10 -12.97
C VAL A 295 -6.62 -24.68 -14.05
N LEU A 296 -5.95 -23.83 -14.83
CA LEU A 296 -4.94 -24.22 -15.80
C LEU A 296 -3.86 -23.15 -15.86
N GLN A 297 -2.59 -23.57 -15.87
CA GLN A 297 -1.43 -22.71 -16.02
C GLN A 297 -0.24 -23.53 -16.56
N PRO A 298 0.75 -22.89 -17.20
CA PRO A 298 2.01 -23.56 -17.53
C PRO A 298 2.87 -23.77 -16.26
N SER A 299 3.73 -24.79 -16.26
CA SER A 299 4.75 -24.95 -15.21
C SER A 299 5.99 -24.09 -15.46
N ASN A 300 6.30 -23.83 -16.73
CA ASN A 300 7.46 -23.08 -17.18
C ASN A 300 7.09 -22.22 -18.39
N GLN A 301 7.79 -21.11 -18.54
CA GLN A 301 7.76 -20.30 -19.76
C GLN A 301 8.67 -20.89 -20.85
N ASN A 302 8.55 -20.38 -22.08
CA ASN A 302 9.49 -20.60 -23.18
C ASN A 302 10.71 -19.69 -23.04
N CYS A 303 11.79 -20.02 -23.75
CA CYS A 303 13.04 -19.26 -23.69
C CYS A 303 12.92 -17.78 -24.05
N ASP A 304 11.91 -17.40 -24.83
CA ASP A 304 11.65 -16.02 -25.25
C ASP A 304 10.68 -15.24 -24.34
N GLY A 305 10.25 -15.81 -23.21
CA GLY A 305 9.30 -15.16 -22.30
C GLY A 305 7.83 -15.57 -22.51
N THR A 306 7.52 -16.21 -23.64
CA THR A 306 6.13 -16.60 -23.96
C THR A 306 5.67 -17.78 -23.13
N LEU A 307 4.36 -17.88 -22.88
CA LEU A 307 3.77 -19.01 -22.19
C LEU A 307 3.37 -20.13 -23.17
N PRO A 308 3.76 -21.40 -22.93
CA PRO A 308 3.47 -22.50 -23.86
C PRO A 308 1.99 -22.93 -23.86
N THR A 309 1.26 -22.60 -22.81
CA THR A 309 -0.17 -22.88 -22.66
C THR A 309 -0.88 -21.66 -22.08
N GLN A 310 -2.15 -21.49 -22.43
CA GLN A 310 -3.03 -20.50 -21.82
C GLN A 310 -3.16 -20.70 -20.31
N ILE A 311 -3.52 -19.63 -19.61
CA ILE A 311 -3.97 -19.66 -18.22
C ILE A 311 -5.50 -19.57 -18.20
N GLN A 312 -6.15 -20.37 -17.36
CA GLN A 312 -7.60 -20.31 -17.16
C GLN A 312 -7.90 -20.02 -15.69
N VAL A 313 -8.71 -19.00 -15.47
CA VAL A 313 -9.15 -18.55 -14.14
C VAL A 313 -10.66 -18.76 -14.04
N GLN A 314 -11.09 -19.58 -13.08
CA GLN A 314 -12.48 -19.93 -12.82
C GLN A 314 -13.03 -19.05 -11.70
N LEU A 315 -14.24 -18.53 -11.90
CA LEU A 315 -15.05 -17.98 -10.80
C LEU A 315 -15.54 -19.11 -9.91
N GLU A 316 -15.34 -19.00 -8.60
CA GLU A 316 -15.82 -19.96 -7.62
C GLU A 316 -16.61 -19.27 -6.49
N ASP A 317 -17.52 -20.03 -5.91
CA ASP A 317 -18.17 -19.66 -4.66
C ASP A 317 -17.27 -19.94 -3.44
N GLN A 318 -17.73 -19.58 -2.25
CA GLN A 318 -17.01 -19.73 -0.98
C GLN A 318 -16.68 -21.19 -0.61
N ASN A 319 -17.28 -22.17 -1.30
CA ASN A 319 -17.03 -23.59 -1.09
C ASN A 319 -16.17 -24.21 -2.23
N GLY A 320 -15.65 -23.40 -3.15
CA GLY A 320 -14.85 -23.85 -4.30
C GLY A 320 -15.67 -24.45 -5.45
N ASN A 321 -16.98 -24.21 -5.52
CA ASN A 321 -17.78 -24.65 -6.66
C ASN A 321 -17.73 -23.62 -7.78
N ALA A 322 -17.54 -24.08 -9.02
CA ALA A 322 -17.55 -23.22 -10.20
C ALA A 322 -18.88 -22.44 -10.36
N VAL A 323 -18.78 -21.15 -10.62
CA VAL A 323 -19.90 -20.24 -10.88
C VAL A 323 -19.91 -19.85 -12.35
N ALA A 324 -20.95 -20.28 -13.08
CA ALA A 324 -21.07 -20.05 -14.51
C ALA A 324 -21.55 -18.62 -14.85
N GLN A 325 -20.73 -17.61 -14.56
CA GLN A 325 -21.06 -16.20 -14.75
C GLN A 325 -20.19 -15.58 -15.86
N THR A 326 -20.83 -15.02 -16.88
CA THR A 326 -20.13 -14.36 -18.00
C THR A 326 -19.97 -12.85 -17.77
N GLY A 327 -18.91 -12.28 -18.36
CA GLY A 327 -18.72 -10.84 -18.49
C GLY A 327 -17.98 -10.15 -17.35
N LEU A 328 -17.41 -10.88 -16.38
CA LEU A 328 -16.50 -10.30 -15.40
C LEU A 328 -15.12 -10.13 -16.03
N ASN A 329 -14.63 -8.89 -16.08
CA ASN A 329 -13.33 -8.54 -16.64
C ASN A 329 -12.22 -8.82 -15.62
N ILE A 330 -11.70 -10.05 -15.60
CA ILE A 330 -10.61 -10.45 -14.71
C ILE A 330 -9.32 -9.78 -15.19
N THR A 331 -8.57 -9.19 -14.28
CA THR A 331 -7.30 -8.51 -14.57
C THR A 331 -6.13 -9.33 -14.07
N ALA A 332 -5.11 -9.51 -14.91
CA ALA A 332 -3.84 -10.16 -14.61
C ALA A 332 -2.76 -9.09 -14.35
N SER A 333 -2.00 -9.24 -13.29
CA SER A 333 -0.83 -8.41 -12.97
C SER A 333 0.34 -9.28 -12.52
N LEU A 334 1.56 -8.76 -12.66
CA LEU A 334 2.74 -9.42 -12.12
C LEU A 334 2.74 -9.29 -10.60
N GLU A 335 2.80 -10.42 -9.90
CA GLU A 335 2.97 -10.46 -8.44
C GLU A 335 4.45 -10.54 -8.07
N SER A 336 5.23 -11.30 -8.84
CA SER A 336 6.62 -11.64 -8.56
C SER A 336 7.37 -11.95 -9.85
N GLY A 337 8.67 -11.65 -9.85
CA GLY A 337 9.60 -11.84 -10.98
C GLY A 337 10.02 -10.52 -11.67
N PRO A 338 11.07 -10.57 -12.50
CA PRO A 338 11.64 -9.39 -13.15
C PRO A 338 10.79 -8.85 -14.32
N GLY A 339 10.99 -7.58 -14.64
CA GLY A 339 10.33 -6.93 -15.79
C GLY A 339 8.82 -6.74 -15.58
N SER A 340 8.07 -6.87 -16.67
CA SER A 340 6.62 -6.65 -16.71
C SER A 340 5.87 -7.77 -17.46
N LEU A 341 4.57 -7.88 -17.17
CA LEU A 341 3.64 -8.77 -17.86
C LEU A 341 3.04 -8.04 -19.08
N ALA A 342 3.20 -8.61 -20.28
CA ALA A 342 2.61 -8.09 -21.51
C ALA A 342 1.59 -9.07 -22.11
N GLY A 343 0.93 -8.67 -23.20
CA GLY A 343 -0.21 -9.37 -23.80
C GLY A 343 -1.54 -8.76 -23.38
N THR A 344 -2.62 -9.53 -23.46
CA THR A 344 -3.96 -9.08 -23.05
C THR A 344 -4.17 -9.34 -21.56
N THR A 345 -3.92 -8.33 -20.73
CA THR A 345 -3.97 -8.43 -19.25
C THR A 345 -5.38 -8.36 -18.66
N THR A 346 -6.41 -8.12 -19.47
CA THR A 346 -7.81 -8.16 -19.00
C THR A 346 -8.63 -9.07 -19.90
N GLN A 347 -9.30 -10.06 -19.30
CA GLN A 347 -10.14 -11.00 -20.03
C GLN A 347 -11.51 -11.17 -19.35
N ALA A 348 -12.56 -11.13 -20.17
CA ALA A 348 -13.92 -11.38 -19.71
C ALA A 348 -14.15 -12.88 -19.47
N THR A 349 -14.89 -13.23 -18.41
CA THR A 349 -15.33 -14.61 -18.20
C THR A 349 -16.35 -15.04 -19.26
N ASP A 350 -16.23 -16.29 -19.72
CA ASP A 350 -17.18 -16.89 -20.65
C ASP A 350 -18.46 -17.39 -19.96
N GLY A 351 -19.34 -18.07 -20.70
CA GLY A 351 -20.59 -18.63 -20.17
C GLY A 351 -20.41 -19.71 -19.10
N THR A 352 -19.20 -20.22 -18.89
CA THR A 352 -18.84 -21.19 -17.84
C THR A 352 -18.15 -20.53 -16.64
N GLY A 353 -17.96 -19.21 -16.67
CA GLY A 353 -17.27 -18.49 -15.61
C GLY A 353 -15.76 -18.55 -15.70
N VAL A 354 -15.20 -18.89 -16.87
CA VAL A 354 -13.76 -18.98 -17.07
C VAL A 354 -13.27 -17.78 -17.86
N ALA A 355 -12.29 -17.05 -17.31
CA ALA A 355 -11.46 -16.12 -18.07
C ALA A 355 -10.24 -16.87 -18.61
N THR A 356 -10.02 -16.81 -19.93
CA THR A 356 -8.90 -17.50 -20.59
C THR A 356 -7.90 -16.50 -21.13
N PHE A 357 -6.67 -16.56 -20.63
CA PHE A 357 -5.55 -15.73 -21.04
C PHE A 357 -4.60 -16.54 -21.92
N ASN A 358 -4.57 -16.27 -23.22
CA ASN A 358 -3.86 -17.09 -24.21
C ASN A 358 -2.65 -16.41 -24.88
N ASP A 359 -2.35 -15.17 -24.52
CA ASP A 359 -1.28 -14.36 -25.13
C ASP A 359 -0.39 -13.63 -24.11
N LEU A 360 -0.55 -13.93 -22.80
CA LEU A 360 0.32 -13.40 -21.76
C LEU A 360 1.76 -13.84 -21.99
N ASN A 361 2.70 -12.92 -21.75
CA ASN A 361 4.13 -13.19 -21.80
C ASN A 361 4.89 -12.31 -20.80
N PHE A 362 6.05 -12.80 -20.38
CA PHE A 362 6.98 -12.03 -19.56
C PHE A 362 7.96 -11.29 -20.46
N THR A 363 8.09 -9.98 -20.26
CA THR A 363 9.06 -9.16 -21.01
C THR A 363 10.50 -9.55 -20.69
N ILE A 364 10.73 -10.11 -19.50
CA ILE A 364 12.01 -10.68 -19.07
C ILE A 364 11.77 -12.06 -18.48
N GLY A 365 12.58 -13.05 -18.87
CA GLY A 365 12.53 -14.39 -18.31
C GLY A 365 12.92 -14.46 -16.84
N GLY A 366 12.74 -15.62 -16.21
CA GLY A 366 12.94 -15.81 -14.77
C GLY A 366 11.82 -16.63 -14.11
N ASN A 367 11.81 -16.69 -12.79
CA ASN A 367 10.67 -17.26 -12.06
C ASN A 367 9.61 -16.17 -11.85
N HIS A 368 8.34 -16.50 -12.04
CA HIS A 368 7.25 -15.53 -11.94
C HIS A 368 6.03 -16.07 -11.22
N ILE A 369 5.27 -15.16 -10.62
CA ILE A 369 3.89 -15.38 -10.15
C ILE A 369 3.00 -14.30 -10.76
N ILE A 370 1.83 -14.70 -11.24
CA ILE A 370 0.80 -13.79 -11.77
C ILE A 370 -0.36 -13.76 -10.78
N ARG A 371 -0.82 -12.56 -10.44
CA ARG A 371 -2.04 -12.30 -9.69
C ARG A 371 -3.19 -12.05 -10.65
N PHE A 372 -4.34 -12.63 -10.35
CA PHE A 372 -5.61 -12.37 -11.01
C PHE A 372 -6.58 -11.76 -10.01
N SER A 373 -7.20 -10.65 -10.39
CA SER A 373 -8.08 -9.90 -9.51
C SER A 373 -9.36 -9.43 -10.22
N PHE A 374 -10.39 -9.22 -9.40
CA PHE A 374 -11.62 -8.53 -9.76
C PHE A 374 -12.20 -7.89 -8.50
N ALA A 375 -12.70 -6.66 -8.61
CA ALA A 375 -13.20 -5.91 -7.45
C ALA A 375 -14.31 -6.69 -6.71
N GLY A 376 -14.16 -6.83 -5.40
CA GLY A 376 -15.07 -7.58 -4.55
C GLY A 376 -14.87 -9.10 -4.52
N LEU A 377 -13.94 -9.68 -5.30
CA LEU A 377 -13.58 -11.10 -5.23
C LEU A 377 -12.22 -11.31 -4.59
N ASP A 378 -12.03 -12.46 -3.95
CA ASP A 378 -10.70 -12.87 -3.49
C ASP A 378 -9.83 -13.24 -4.70
N ASP A 379 -8.60 -12.73 -4.72
CA ASP A 379 -7.65 -12.91 -5.81
C ASP A 379 -7.19 -14.37 -5.97
N ALA A 380 -6.76 -14.72 -7.18
CA ALA A 380 -6.05 -15.97 -7.44
C ALA A 380 -4.60 -15.70 -7.82
N LEU A 381 -3.68 -16.52 -7.33
CA LEU A 381 -2.29 -16.52 -7.75
C LEU A 381 -1.98 -17.78 -8.56
N THR A 382 -1.14 -17.67 -9.57
CA THR A 382 -0.48 -18.86 -10.12
C THR A 382 0.42 -19.50 -9.06
N THR A 383 0.76 -20.77 -9.23
CA THR A 383 2.02 -21.22 -8.62
C THR A 383 3.20 -20.58 -9.37
N VAL A 384 4.43 -20.81 -8.90
CA VAL A 384 5.61 -20.33 -9.64
C VAL A 384 5.59 -20.91 -11.06
N ILE A 385 5.56 -20.02 -12.06
CA ILE A 385 5.85 -20.33 -13.44
C ILE A 385 7.37 -20.22 -13.57
N GLY A 386 8.02 -21.37 -13.68
CA GLY A 386 9.47 -21.47 -13.63
C GLY A 386 10.15 -20.90 -14.87
N ASN A 387 11.41 -20.51 -14.68
CA ASN A 387 12.35 -20.19 -15.76
C ASN A 387 12.35 -21.31 -16.83
N ALA A 388 12.56 -20.93 -18.09
CA ALA A 388 12.71 -21.88 -19.18
C ALA A 388 14.00 -22.70 -19.01
N THR A 389 14.04 -23.90 -19.60
CA THR A 389 15.23 -24.77 -19.55
C THR A 389 15.68 -25.14 -20.95
N GLY A 390 16.98 -25.43 -21.12
CA GLY A 390 17.54 -25.83 -22.41
C GLY A 390 17.59 -24.70 -23.45
N CYS A 391 17.60 -23.45 -23.00
CA CYS A 391 17.77 -22.28 -23.86
C CYS A 391 19.19 -22.20 -24.40
N ASN A 392 19.36 -21.66 -25.61
CA ASN A 392 20.68 -21.51 -26.22
C ASN A 392 21.51 -20.47 -25.45
N ASP A 393 22.81 -20.72 -25.36
CA ASP A 393 23.80 -19.72 -24.97
C ASP A 393 23.89 -18.65 -26.06
N ILE A 394 23.97 -17.39 -25.64
CA ILE A 394 24.06 -16.25 -26.55
C ILE A 394 25.35 -15.48 -26.28
N LEU A 395 26.13 -15.31 -27.35
CA LEU A 395 27.42 -14.63 -27.33
C LEU A 395 27.25 -13.17 -27.75
N TRP A 396 27.75 -12.23 -26.96
CA TRP A 396 27.94 -10.86 -27.39
C TRP A 396 29.15 -10.76 -28.32
N THR A 397 28.92 -10.42 -29.58
CA THR A 397 29.97 -10.11 -30.56
C THR A 397 30.34 -8.63 -30.54
N GLY A 398 29.35 -7.75 -30.33
CA GLY A 398 29.51 -6.29 -30.32
C GLY A 398 29.93 -5.71 -31.67
N ASP A 399 29.76 -6.46 -32.77
CA ASP A 399 30.34 -6.13 -34.08
C ASP A 399 29.72 -4.89 -34.75
N VAL A 400 28.50 -4.50 -34.35
CA VAL A 400 27.76 -3.39 -34.97
C VAL A 400 27.87 -2.12 -34.12
N ASN A 401 27.43 -2.17 -32.86
CA ASN A 401 27.46 -1.04 -31.93
C ASN A 401 27.33 -1.54 -30.47
N SER A 402 27.04 -0.64 -29.52
CA SER A 402 26.85 -0.97 -28.10
C SER A 402 25.40 -1.32 -27.71
N ASP A 403 24.42 -1.12 -28.58
CA ASP A 403 23.01 -1.22 -28.21
C ASP A 403 22.62 -2.68 -27.94
N TRP A 404 22.02 -2.95 -26.78
CA TRP A 404 21.61 -4.30 -26.36
C TRP A 404 20.55 -4.89 -27.30
N SER A 405 19.57 -4.08 -27.72
CA SER A 405 18.48 -4.51 -28.60
C SER A 405 18.91 -4.84 -30.03
N ASN A 406 20.13 -4.50 -30.44
CA ASN A 406 20.60 -4.77 -31.80
C ASN A 406 21.03 -6.23 -31.96
N THR A 407 20.16 -7.04 -32.57
CA THR A 407 20.41 -8.46 -32.88
C THR A 407 21.72 -8.74 -33.63
N GLY A 408 22.28 -7.76 -34.36
CA GLY A 408 23.58 -7.88 -35.02
C GLY A 408 24.78 -7.93 -34.08
N ASN A 409 24.62 -7.58 -32.81
CA ASN A 409 25.65 -7.71 -31.77
C ASN A 409 25.65 -9.07 -31.08
N TRP A 410 24.76 -9.99 -31.46
CA TRP A 410 24.57 -11.28 -30.80
C TRP A 410 24.81 -12.46 -31.75
N SER A 411 25.33 -13.56 -31.22
CA SER A 411 25.46 -14.84 -31.91
C SER A 411 24.89 -15.98 -31.05
N PRO A 412 23.81 -16.67 -31.48
CA PRO A 412 23.00 -16.37 -32.67
C PRO A 412 22.37 -14.97 -32.60
N ALA A 413 21.92 -14.44 -33.74
CA ALA A 413 21.36 -13.08 -33.87
C ALA A 413 19.99 -12.93 -33.20
N THR A 414 19.97 -13.07 -31.88
CA THR A 414 18.80 -13.08 -30.99
C THR A 414 19.17 -12.32 -29.74
N ILE A 415 18.28 -11.42 -29.29
CA ILE A 415 18.45 -10.72 -28.02
C ILE A 415 18.26 -11.74 -26.88
N PRO A 416 19.16 -11.81 -25.89
CA PRO A 416 18.94 -12.63 -24.72
C PRO A 416 17.70 -12.19 -23.95
N ASN A 417 16.89 -13.18 -23.59
CA ASN A 417 15.89 -13.07 -22.55
C ASN A 417 16.54 -13.59 -21.25
N GLY A 418 16.02 -13.20 -20.07
CA GLY A 418 16.50 -13.67 -18.76
C GLY A 418 16.59 -15.20 -18.56
N ASN A 419 16.10 -15.98 -19.52
CA ASN A 419 16.23 -17.43 -19.57
C ASN A 419 17.53 -17.93 -20.28
N ASN A 420 18.26 -17.07 -21.00
CA ASN A 420 19.44 -17.44 -21.79
C ASN A 420 20.74 -17.23 -21.01
N ALA A 421 21.66 -18.19 -21.10
CA ALA A 421 23.04 -17.93 -20.69
C ALA A 421 23.68 -16.90 -21.63
N VAL A 422 24.44 -15.95 -21.07
CA VAL A 422 25.08 -14.87 -21.81
C VAL A 422 26.59 -14.90 -21.61
N ASN A 423 27.32 -14.83 -22.72
CA ASN A 423 28.78 -14.76 -22.74
C ASN A 423 29.24 -13.44 -23.37
N ILE A 424 29.97 -12.63 -22.61
CA ILE A 424 30.60 -11.39 -23.06
C ILE A 424 32.12 -11.56 -22.97
N PRO A 425 32.82 -11.81 -24.09
CA PRO A 425 34.26 -12.06 -24.07
C PRO A 425 35.06 -10.77 -24.10
N ASP A 426 36.34 -10.85 -23.75
CA ASP A 426 37.30 -9.78 -24.01
C ASP A 426 37.51 -9.54 -25.51
N GLY A 427 38.03 -8.35 -25.85
CA GLY A 427 38.49 -8.01 -27.19
C GLY A 427 37.37 -7.70 -28.20
N ARG A 428 36.16 -7.41 -27.71
CA ARG A 428 35.03 -6.97 -28.55
C ARG A 428 35.18 -5.50 -28.92
N PRO A 429 34.74 -5.08 -30.12
CA PRO A 429 34.89 -3.69 -30.56
C PRO A 429 33.95 -2.74 -29.80
N ASN A 430 32.80 -3.23 -29.32
CA ASN A 430 31.85 -2.50 -28.50
C ASN A 430 31.34 -3.39 -27.35
N TYR A 431 31.05 -2.82 -26.19
CA TYR A 431 30.42 -3.51 -25.06
C TYR A 431 28.99 -3.04 -24.83
N PRO A 432 28.11 -3.88 -24.22
CA PRO A 432 26.70 -3.56 -24.11
C PRO A 432 26.38 -2.30 -23.30
N ILE A 433 25.44 -1.52 -23.83
CA ILE A 433 24.70 -0.44 -23.18
C ILE A 433 23.23 -0.75 -23.40
N LEU A 434 22.44 -0.79 -22.32
CA LEU A 434 21.01 -1.06 -22.42
C LEU A 434 20.27 0.12 -23.03
N ASP A 435 19.37 -0.19 -23.95
CA ASP A 435 18.40 0.70 -24.59
C ASP A 435 16.95 0.22 -24.38
N GLN A 436 16.79 -0.83 -23.57
CA GLN A 436 15.55 -1.45 -23.10
C GLN A 436 15.88 -2.32 -21.89
N ASP A 437 14.86 -2.68 -21.08
CA ASP A 437 15.06 -3.63 -19.99
C ASP A 437 15.53 -5.00 -20.52
N ALA A 438 16.40 -5.65 -19.75
CA ALA A 438 17.08 -6.87 -20.18
C ALA A 438 17.20 -7.86 -19.02
N GLY A 439 17.35 -9.14 -19.37
CA GLY A 439 17.71 -10.18 -18.41
C GLY A 439 18.76 -11.11 -18.98
N VAL A 440 19.51 -11.72 -18.07
CA VAL A 440 20.48 -12.77 -18.37
C VAL A 440 20.32 -13.92 -17.40
N GLY A 441 20.45 -15.15 -17.88
CA GLY A 441 20.60 -16.35 -17.06
C GLY A 441 22.02 -16.43 -16.50
N ASP A 442 22.71 -17.55 -16.73
CA ASP A 442 24.12 -17.68 -16.37
C ASP A 442 24.96 -16.64 -17.11
N LEU A 443 25.76 -15.86 -16.38
CA LEU A 443 26.57 -14.77 -16.94
C LEU A 443 28.05 -15.14 -16.92
N THR A 444 28.66 -15.11 -18.10
CA THR A 444 30.12 -15.26 -18.30
C THR A 444 30.69 -13.97 -18.87
N MET A 445 31.70 -13.41 -18.21
CA MET A 445 32.31 -12.14 -18.61
C MET A 445 33.83 -12.19 -18.55
N GLY A 446 34.50 -11.68 -19.60
CA GLY A 446 35.95 -11.44 -19.63
C GLY A 446 36.38 -10.29 -18.70
N GLY A 447 37.68 -10.22 -18.39
CA GLY A 447 38.21 -9.30 -17.37
C GLY A 447 38.32 -7.83 -17.79
N SER A 448 38.00 -7.50 -19.04
CA SER A 448 37.99 -6.13 -19.58
C SER A 448 36.70 -5.87 -20.33
N THR A 449 35.59 -6.29 -19.73
CA THR A 449 34.22 -6.21 -20.29
C THR A 449 33.31 -5.38 -19.40
N SER A 450 32.24 -4.83 -19.97
CA SER A 450 31.27 -4.02 -19.22
C SER A 450 29.84 -4.22 -19.67
N ILE A 451 28.87 -3.98 -18.79
CA ILE A 451 27.45 -3.75 -19.14
C ILE A 451 27.03 -2.43 -18.49
N VAL A 452 26.46 -1.50 -19.26
CA VAL A 452 25.92 -0.24 -18.72
C VAL A 452 24.39 -0.27 -18.79
N LEU A 453 23.71 -0.09 -17.65
CA LEU A 453 22.26 -0.19 -17.57
C LEU A 453 21.52 1.04 -18.12
N ASN A 454 22.15 2.22 -18.10
CA ASN A 454 21.65 3.41 -18.80
C ASN A 454 20.16 3.77 -18.53
N GLY A 455 19.70 3.57 -17.29
CA GLY A 455 18.32 3.88 -16.89
C GLY A 455 17.32 2.74 -17.08
N PHE A 456 17.78 1.54 -17.44
CA PHE A 456 16.96 0.34 -17.63
C PHE A 456 17.27 -0.73 -16.58
N LEU A 457 16.39 -1.72 -16.48
CA LEU A 457 16.53 -2.88 -15.61
C LEU A 457 17.45 -3.93 -16.26
N LEU A 458 18.37 -4.50 -15.47
CA LEU A 458 19.10 -5.73 -15.78
C LEU A 458 18.82 -6.81 -14.73
N ALA A 459 18.12 -7.87 -15.13
CA ALA A 459 17.86 -9.04 -14.29
C ALA A 459 18.97 -10.08 -14.40
N LEU A 460 19.57 -10.47 -13.27
CA LEU A 460 20.57 -11.52 -13.15
C LEU A 460 19.92 -12.78 -12.58
N ASN A 461 19.55 -13.71 -13.47
CA ASN A 461 18.68 -14.85 -13.18
C ASN A 461 19.44 -16.19 -13.09
N GLY A 462 20.76 -16.15 -13.13
CA GLY A 462 21.61 -17.34 -13.06
C GLY A 462 22.97 -17.09 -12.42
N SER A 463 23.88 -18.03 -12.61
CA SER A 463 25.17 -18.06 -11.96
C SER A 463 26.10 -16.91 -12.38
N LEU A 464 26.81 -16.34 -11.40
CA LEU A 464 27.88 -15.35 -11.60
C LEU A 464 29.29 -15.97 -11.46
N THR A 465 29.41 -17.29 -11.43
CA THR A 465 30.67 -17.99 -11.12
C THR A 465 31.75 -17.85 -12.20
N ASN A 466 31.38 -17.51 -13.43
CA ASN A 466 32.30 -17.37 -14.57
C ASN A 466 32.60 -15.90 -14.92
N VAL A 467 32.35 -14.98 -13.99
CA VAL A 467 32.71 -13.57 -14.13
C VAL A 467 34.18 -13.39 -13.73
N VAL A 468 35.02 -12.98 -14.68
CA VAL A 468 36.44 -12.74 -14.44
C VAL A 468 36.64 -11.37 -13.77
N SER A 469 37.59 -11.30 -12.83
CA SER A 469 37.96 -10.03 -12.17
C SER A 469 38.32 -8.94 -13.20
N GLY A 470 37.72 -7.76 -13.04
CA GLY A 470 37.86 -6.63 -13.96
C GLY A 470 36.64 -6.42 -14.88
N ALA A 471 35.73 -7.39 -14.97
CA ALA A 471 34.39 -7.18 -15.52
C ALA A 471 33.59 -6.18 -14.67
N ILE A 472 32.76 -5.33 -15.29
CA ILE A 472 32.00 -4.28 -14.59
C ILE A 472 30.54 -4.20 -15.06
N ILE A 473 29.59 -4.13 -14.14
CA ILE A 473 28.22 -3.65 -14.35
C ILE A 473 28.13 -2.22 -13.83
N ASP A 474 27.66 -1.29 -14.68
CA ASP A 474 27.38 0.09 -14.31
C ASP A 474 25.87 0.32 -14.22
N ALA A 475 25.37 0.34 -12.98
CA ALA A 475 23.98 0.63 -12.61
C ALA A 475 23.81 2.06 -12.07
N SER A 476 24.74 2.97 -12.36
CA SER A 476 24.80 4.28 -11.70
C SER A 476 23.84 5.32 -12.28
N ALA A 477 23.33 5.14 -13.51
CA ALA A 477 22.40 6.10 -14.11
C ALA A 477 21.04 6.06 -13.39
N THR A 478 20.41 7.22 -13.17
CA THR A 478 19.06 7.31 -12.56
C THR A 478 18.07 6.42 -13.30
N GLY A 479 17.21 5.71 -12.55
CA GLY A 479 16.27 4.74 -13.09
C GLY A 479 16.87 3.36 -13.41
N SER A 480 18.19 3.18 -13.39
CA SER A 480 18.78 1.85 -13.59
C SER A 480 18.43 0.92 -12.44
N GLU A 481 18.10 -0.33 -12.74
CA GLU A 481 17.78 -1.34 -11.72
C GLU A 481 18.64 -2.58 -11.91
N LEU A 482 19.47 -2.88 -10.92
CA LEU A 482 20.14 -4.18 -10.84
C LEU A 482 19.23 -5.14 -10.07
N TYR A 483 18.68 -6.13 -10.77
CA TYR A 483 17.70 -7.04 -10.20
C TYR A 483 18.30 -8.44 -10.06
N MET A 484 18.33 -8.98 -8.84
CA MET A 484 18.79 -10.34 -8.54
C MET A 484 17.57 -11.29 -8.41
N SER A 485 17.32 -12.16 -9.41
CA SER A 485 16.08 -12.97 -9.49
C SER A 485 16.27 -14.50 -9.54
N ASP A 486 17.52 -14.97 -9.41
CA ASP A 486 17.80 -16.41 -9.34
C ASP A 486 17.17 -17.04 -8.08
N ASN A 487 16.96 -18.36 -8.05
CA ASN A 487 16.57 -19.09 -6.84
C ASN A 487 17.76 -19.69 -6.09
N SER A 488 18.96 -19.62 -6.68
CA SER A 488 20.20 -20.08 -6.08
C SER A 488 20.99 -18.91 -5.48
N ALA A 489 21.79 -19.20 -4.45
CA ALA A 489 22.60 -18.20 -3.80
C ALA A 489 23.58 -17.55 -4.79
N GLN A 490 23.53 -16.22 -4.90
CA GLN A 490 24.43 -15.45 -5.75
C GLN A 490 25.46 -14.70 -4.90
N ASN A 491 26.73 -14.79 -5.30
CA ASN A 491 27.83 -14.05 -4.69
C ASN A 491 28.34 -13.02 -5.70
N ILE A 492 28.08 -11.74 -5.46
CA ILE A 492 28.54 -10.66 -6.35
C ILE A 492 30.07 -10.56 -6.22
N PRO A 493 30.84 -10.80 -7.31
CA PRO A 493 32.29 -10.73 -7.26
C PRO A 493 32.78 -9.33 -6.87
N SER A 494 33.92 -9.25 -6.18
CA SER A 494 34.48 -7.96 -5.76
C SER A 494 34.84 -7.09 -6.97
N GLY A 495 34.38 -5.83 -6.97
CA GLY A 495 34.61 -4.88 -8.05
C GLY A 495 33.77 -5.12 -9.32
N PHE A 496 32.84 -6.09 -9.28
CA PHE A 496 31.98 -6.41 -10.42
C PHE A 496 30.92 -5.35 -10.66
N VAL A 497 30.45 -4.67 -9.63
CA VAL A 497 29.44 -3.60 -9.76
C VAL A 497 30.10 -2.27 -9.47
N ASN A 498 29.84 -1.26 -10.31
CA ASN A 498 30.22 0.13 -10.04
C ASN A 498 29.74 0.51 -8.63
N PRO A 499 30.55 1.19 -7.79
CA PRO A 499 30.13 1.54 -6.44
C PRO A 499 28.80 2.28 -6.38
N ASP A 500 28.47 3.13 -7.36
CA ASP A 500 27.19 3.82 -7.38
C ASP A 500 26.12 2.99 -8.11
N VAL A 501 25.03 2.71 -7.41
CA VAL A 501 23.87 1.95 -7.93
C VAL A 501 22.61 2.77 -7.72
N ALA A 502 21.80 2.95 -8.76
CA ALA A 502 20.51 3.65 -8.62
C ALA A 502 19.54 2.79 -7.81
N ASN A 503 19.03 1.71 -8.40
CA ASN A 503 18.11 0.78 -7.74
C ASN A 503 18.73 -0.63 -7.64
N PHE A 504 18.51 -1.30 -6.51
CA PHE A 504 18.97 -2.67 -6.28
C PHE A 504 17.84 -3.52 -5.69
N THR A 505 17.42 -4.53 -6.45
CA THR A 505 16.28 -5.38 -6.10
C THR A 505 16.74 -6.81 -5.87
N ILE A 506 16.30 -7.39 -4.77
CA ILE A 506 16.60 -8.77 -4.37
C ILE A 506 15.29 -9.53 -4.30
N GLU A 507 15.06 -10.40 -5.28
CA GLU A 507 14.00 -11.39 -5.29
C GLU A 507 14.62 -12.78 -5.52
N ASN A 508 15.59 -13.11 -4.66
CA ASN A 508 16.39 -14.32 -4.77
C ASN A 508 16.28 -15.15 -3.48
N SER A 509 15.47 -16.21 -3.52
CA SER A 509 15.24 -17.10 -2.37
C SER A 509 16.51 -17.80 -1.84
N GLY A 510 17.56 -17.96 -2.64
CA GLY A 510 18.86 -18.50 -2.23
C GLY A 510 19.75 -17.48 -1.52
N GLY A 511 19.45 -16.18 -1.66
CA GLY A 511 20.16 -15.06 -1.05
C GLY A 511 21.26 -14.47 -1.93
N VAL A 512 21.66 -13.24 -1.59
CA VAL A 512 22.66 -12.46 -2.34
C VAL A 512 23.74 -11.96 -1.39
N THR A 513 25.01 -12.15 -1.72
CA THR A 513 26.15 -11.61 -0.97
C THR A 513 26.84 -10.49 -1.75
N VAL A 514 27.03 -9.33 -1.10
CA VAL A 514 27.75 -8.17 -1.66
C VAL A 514 29.15 -8.09 -1.06
N ASN A 515 30.20 -8.01 -1.89
CA ASN A 515 31.61 -8.09 -1.45
C ASN A 515 32.44 -6.82 -1.75
N SER A 516 31.82 -5.77 -2.25
CA SER A 516 32.45 -4.47 -2.51
C SER A 516 31.49 -3.35 -2.22
N THR A 517 32.01 -2.13 -2.02
CA THR A 517 31.21 -0.94 -1.76
C THR A 517 30.05 -0.80 -2.75
N MET A 518 28.86 -0.56 -2.22
CA MET A 518 27.65 -0.31 -2.98
C MET A 518 26.89 0.87 -2.33
N ASN A 519 26.89 2.00 -3.02
CA ASN A 519 26.19 3.23 -2.69
C ASN A 519 24.86 3.23 -3.44
N ILE A 520 23.77 2.90 -2.74
CA ILE A 520 22.42 2.96 -3.28
C ILE A 520 21.97 4.42 -3.30
N LYS A 521 21.53 4.91 -4.47
CA LYS A 521 21.14 6.31 -4.71
C LYS A 521 19.63 6.53 -4.78
N GLU A 522 18.88 5.49 -5.10
CA GLU A 522 17.41 5.53 -5.23
C GLU A 522 16.80 4.48 -4.29
N VAL A 523 16.49 3.25 -4.73
CA VAL A 523 15.78 2.27 -3.88
C VAL A 523 16.57 0.98 -3.67
N LEU A 524 16.57 0.47 -2.43
CA LEU A 524 16.92 -0.91 -2.08
C LEU A 524 15.63 -1.68 -1.77
N ASP A 525 15.31 -2.69 -2.58
CA ASP A 525 14.08 -3.48 -2.46
C ASP A 525 14.41 -4.96 -2.18
N ILE A 526 13.92 -5.51 -1.07
CA ILE A 526 14.17 -6.90 -0.64
C ILE A 526 12.86 -7.67 -0.62
N ARG A 527 12.46 -8.17 -1.78
CA ARG A 527 11.22 -8.93 -1.98
C ARG A 527 11.30 -10.35 -1.47
N GLN A 528 12.46 -11.00 -1.60
CA GLN A 528 12.63 -12.38 -1.16
C GLN A 528 14.10 -12.74 -0.88
N GLY A 529 14.32 -13.59 0.12
CA GLY A 529 15.63 -14.14 0.46
C GLY A 529 16.48 -13.23 1.35
N ASN A 530 17.75 -13.61 1.54
CA ASN A 530 18.66 -12.91 2.45
C ASN A 530 19.71 -12.09 1.69
N LEU A 531 19.79 -10.80 1.99
CA LEU A 531 20.89 -9.93 1.55
C LEU A 531 22.00 -9.92 2.61
N ILE A 532 23.16 -10.46 2.28
CA ILE A 532 24.37 -10.39 3.11
C ILE A 532 25.16 -9.15 2.69
N THR A 533 25.15 -8.12 3.55
CA THR A 533 25.69 -6.80 3.22
C THR A 533 27.19 -6.70 3.36
N ASN A 534 27.81 -7.56 4.18
CA ASN A 534 29.21 -7.46 4.62
C ASN A 534 29.63 -6.06 5.11
N GLY A 535 28.68 -5.22 5.55
CA GLY A 535 28.93 -3.84 5.96
C GLY A 535 29.36 -2.88 4.85
N VAL A 536 29.21 -3.26 3.57
CA VAL A 536 29.68 -2.46 2.42
C VAL A 536 28.57 -1.69 1.69
N ILE A 537 27.33 -1.78 2.17
CA ILE A 537 26.18 -1.09 1.57
C ILE A 537 25.94 0.25 2.28
N SER A 538 25.80 1.31 1.50
CA SER A 538 25.45 2.66 1.97
C SER A 538 24.23 3.19 1.23
N MET A 539 23.22 3.65 1.96
CA MET A 539 22.10 4.43 1.45
C MET A 539 22.51 5.90 1.43
N VAL A 540 22.79 6.45 0.25
CA VAL A 540 23.39 7.79 0.13
C VAL A 540 22.37 8.88 -0.11
N CYS A 541 22.74 10.11 0.22
CA CYS A 541 21.96 11.30 -0.10
C CYS A 541 22.79 12.33 -0.88
N SER A 542 22.11 13.24 -1.57
CA SER A 542 22.70 14.31 -2.38
C SER A 542 21.98 15.64 -2.16
N PHE A 543 22.70 16.75 -2.32
CA PHE A 543 22.17 18.11 -2.16
C PHE A 543 21.74 18.74 -3.49
N THR A 544 22.21 18.24 -4.63
CA THR A 544 21.89 18.79 -5.96
C THR A 544 21.87 17.69 -7.03
N PRO A 545 20.68 17.27 -7.52
CA PRO A 545 19.36 17.55 -6.94
C PRO A 545 19.26 16.97 -5.51
N ARG A 546 18.32 17.47 -4.70
CA ARG A 546 18.10 16.88 -3.37
C ARG A 546 17.45 15.51 -3.54
N LYS A 547 18.17 14.45 -3.17
CA LYS A 547 17.67 13.07 -3.16
C LYS A 547 18.22 12.33 -1.94
N THR A 548 17.44 11.41 -1.40
CA THR A 548 17.84 10.48 -0.34
C THR A 548 17.42 9.10 -0.79
N ALA A 549 18.32 8.13 -0.74
CA ALA A 549 17.98 6.75 -1.04
C ALA A 549 16.98 6.18 -0.01
N GLN A 550 16.23 5.16 -0.39
CA GLN A 550 15.19 4.57 0.44
C GLN A 550 15.35 3.05 0.48
N ILE A 551 14.92 2.46 1.60
CA ILE A 551 14.76 1.01 1.73
C ILE A 551 13.25 0.73 1.64
N ASP A 552 12.84 -0.03 0.64
CA ASP A 552 11.44 -0.45 0.48
C ASP A 552 11.06 -1.52 1.53
N ALA A 553 9.82 -1.98 1.51
CA ALA A 553 9.33 -3.04 2.37
C ALA A 553 10.22 -4.30 2.30
N ILE A 554 10.73 -4.72 3.46
CA ILE A 554 11.63 -5.88 3.55
C ILE A 554 10.79 -7.15 3.77
N ASN A 555 10.44 -7.80 2.67
CA ASN A 555 9.74 -9.10 2.67
C ASN A 555 10.71 -10.29 2.80
N GLY A 556 12.01 -10.07 2.55
CA GLY A 556 13.10 -11.00 2.86
C GLY A 556 13.81 -10.70 4.20
N THR A 557 15.13 -10.83 4.21
CA THR A 557 15.98 -10.48 5.37
C THR A 557 17.27 -9.76 4.95
N ILE A 558 17.82 -8.97 5.86
CA ILE A 558 19.13 -8.34 5.71
C ILE A 558 20.04 -8.85 6.82
N SER A 559 21.23 -9.34 6.44
CA SER A 559 22.27 -9.82 7.34
C SER A 559 23.51 -8.95 7.24
N GLY A 560 23.75 -8.15 8.29
CA GLY A 560 24.88 -7.23 8.38
C GLY A 560 24.42 -5.77 8.48
N ASP A 561 25.38 -4.90 8.77
CA ASP A 561 25.11 -3.48 8.94
C ASP A 561 24.94 -2.78 7.58
N ILE A 562 24.13 -1.72 7.58
CA ILE A 562 23.98 -0.77 6.47
C ILE A 562 24.34 0.62 7.01
N THR A 563 25.04 1.40 6.19
CA THR A 563 25.26 2.82 6.47
C THR A 563 24.16 3.63 5.82
N VAL A 564 23.50 4.52 6.56
CA VAL A 564 22.46 5.41 6.03
C VAL A 564 22.88 6.86 6.15
N GLU A 565 22.57 7.68 5.15
CA GLU A 565 22.87 9.12 5.14
C GLU A 565 21.59 9.98 5.20
N GLN A 566 21.63 11.05 5.98
CA GLN A 566 20.60 12.08 6.04
C GLN A 566 21.20 13.44 5.65
N CYS A 567 20.63 14.08 4.62
CA CYS A 567 21.14 15.34 4.06
C CYS A 567 20.36 16.55 4.59
N PHE A 568 21.07 17.44 5.30
CA PHE A 568 20.55 18.70 5.83
C PHE A 568 21.19 19.89 5.10
N PRO A 569 20.41 20.67 4.32
CA PRO A 569 20.93 21.85 3.64
C PRO A 569 21.48 22.89 4.61
N ALA A 570 22.46 23.66 4.14
CA ALA A 570 23.20 24.68 4.87
C ALA A 570 22.30 25.68 5.60
N ARG A 571 22.02 25.41 6.88
CA ARG A 571 21.27 26.32 7.76
C ARG A 571 21.44 25.93 9.22
N ARG A 572 22.03 26.85 10.00
CA ARG A 572 22.14 26.71 11.45
C ARG A 572 20.76 26.79 12.11
N ALA A 573 20.22 25.67 12.57
CA ALA A 573 19.02 25.64 13.41
C ALA A 573 18.82 24.26 14.05
N PHE A 574 17.98 24.20 15.09
CA PHE A 574 17.51 22.93 15.62
C PHE A 574 16.66 22.21 14.57
N ARG A 575 16.85 20.90 14.49
CA ARG A 575 16.11 19.95 13.66
C ARG A 575 15.56 18.85 14.55
N LEU A 576 14.39 18.34 14.22
CA LEU A 576 13.94 17.04 14.71
C LEU A 576 14.57 15.98 13.81
N VAL A 577 15.31 15.05 14.40
CA VAL A 577 16.05 14.00 13.69
C VAL A 577 15.85 12.69 14.42
N SER A 578 15.75 11.59 13.67
CA SER A 578 15.80 10.23 14.22
C SER A 578 16.75 9.41 13.37
N ALA A 579 17.42 8.43 13.98
CA ALA A 579 18.18 7.46 13.22
C ALA A 579 17.23 6.42 12.60
N SER A 580 17.57 5.93 11.41
CA SER A 580 16.88 4.82 10.74
C SER A 580 17.62 3.49 10.86
N THR A 581 18.68 3.45 11.68
CA THR A 581 19.46 2.25 12.01
C THR A 581 19.70 2.20 13.50
N THR A 582 19.73 1.00 14.07
CA THR A 582 20.24 0.77 15.43
C THR A 582 21.72 0.45 15.36
N THR A 583 22.56 1.34 15.88
CA THR A 583 24.02 1.26 15.79
C THR A 583 24.61 0.35 16.87
N SER A 584 25.75 -0.27 16.56
CA SER A 584 26.58 -0.97 17.56
C SER A 584 27.65 -0.07 18.17
N THR A 585 27.93 1.07 17.54
CA THR A 585 28.91 2.09 17.94
C THR A 585 28.22 3.35 18.46
N SER A 586 29.02 4.25 19.04
CA SER A 586 28.53 5.40 19.79
C SER A 586 27.85 6.46 18.92
N ILE A 587 27.02 7.33 19.50
CA ILE A 587 26.50 8.52 18.80
C ILE A 587 27.67 9.37 18.28
N HIS A 588 28.75 9.47 19.06
CA HIS A 588 29.98 10.15 18.69
C HIS A 588 30.63 9.56 17.41
N ASP A 589 30.75 8.24 17.32
CA ASP A 589 31.32 7.56 16.13
C ASP A 589 30.50 7.81 14.86
N ASN A 590 29.18 8.04 15.01
CA ASN A 590 28.25 8.19 13.91
C ASN A 590 28.02 9.67 13.56
N TRP A 591 27.24 10.41 14.35
CA TRP A 591 26.83 11.78 14.00
C TRP A 591 27.89 12.85 14.27
N GLN A 592 28.96 12.51 15.00
CA GLN A 592 30.14 13.39 15.19
C GLN A 592 31.37 12.89 14.42
N GLU A 593 31.23 11.81 13.63
CA GLU A 593 32.30 11.23 12.81
C GLU A 593 33.52 10.74 13.60
N GLY A 594 33.32 10.36 14.87
CA GLY A 594 34.40 9.89 15.74
C GLY A 594 35.50 10.95 15.98
N ALA A 595 35.14 12.22 15.88
CA ALA A 595 36.09 13.32 15.91
C ALA A 595 36.84 13.40 17.24
N THR A 596 38.17 13.39 17.19
CA THR A 596 39.01 13.39 18.40
C THR A 596 39.15 14.76 19.05
N LEU A 597 38.72 15.82 18.35
CA LEU A 597 38.75 17.21 18.78
C LEU A 597 37.57 17.99 18.15
N TYR A 598 37.14 19.09 18.79
CA TYR A 598 36.15 20.01 18.25
C TYR A 598 36.56 20.61 16.90
N ASN A 599 37.87 20.65 16.60
CA ASN A 599 38.43 21.15 15.34
C ASN A 599 39.20 20.05 14.57
N ASP A 600 38.79 18.79 14.70
CA ASP A 600 39.43 17.66 14.02
C ASP A 600 39.36 17.80 12.49
N SER A 601 40.52 17.91 11.84
CA SER A 601 40.66 18.04 10.39
C SER A 601 40.59 16.72 9.62
N ASN A 602 40.58 15.58 10.31
CA ASN A 602 40.54 14.25 9.70
C ASN A 602 39.13 13.81 9.31
N VAL A 603 38.09 14.49 9.81
CA VAL A 603 36.71 14.21 9.42
C VAL A 603 36.50 14.45 7.91
N PRO A 604 35.63 13.67 7.24
CA PRO A 604 35.29 13.88 5.84
C PRO A 604 34.58 15.22 5.60
N ASN A 605 34.72 15.78 4.39
CA ASN A 605 34.01 17.00 4.02
C ASN A 605 32.50 16.74 3.97
N ASN A 606 31.72 17.66 4.54
CA ASN A 606 30.27 17.66 4.63
C ASN A 606 29.67 16.57 5.53
N TYR A 607 30.46 15.91 6.37
CA TYR A 607 29.96 14.91 7.33
C TYR A 607 30.03 15.40 8.78
N GLY A 608 29.06 14.92 9.57
CA GLY A 608 28.96 15.13 11.01
C GLY A 608 28.62 16.55 11.43
N THR A 609 28.17 16.71 12.67
CA THR A 609 27.99 18.02 13.31
C THR A 609 28.66 18.00 14.68
N HIS A 610 28.86 19.19 15.27
CA HIS A 610 29.24 19.28 16.68
C HIS A 610 28.06 19.01 17.59
N ILE A 611 28.21 18.09 18.55
CA ILE A 611 27.24 17.84 19.62
C ILE A 611 27.86 18.28 20.94
N THR A 612 27.27 19.29 21.57
CA THR A 612 27.84 20.01 22.70
C THR A 612 26.97 19.87 23.95
N GLY A 613 27.53 20.14 25.14
CA GLY A 613 26.78 20.19 26.41
C GLY A 613 27.61 20.21 27.69
N LEU A 614 28.93 20.36 27.59
CA LEU A 614 29.86 20.21 28.72
C LEU A 614 29.58 21.14 29.92
N GLY A 615 29.01 22.33 29.69
CA GLY A 615 28.67 23.28 30.75
C GLY A 615 27.50 22.84 31.63
N GLU A 616 26.67 21.90 31.14
CA GLU A 616 25.50 21.37 31.86
C GLU A 616 25.82 20.08 32.61
N VAL A 617 27.00 19.49 32.40
CA VAL A 617 27.40 18.23 33.05
C VAL A 617 27.73 18.48 34.54
N PRO A 618 27.02 17.86 35.50
CA PRO A 618 27.27 18.09 36.92
C PRO A 618 28.67 17.63 37.35
N GLY A 619 29.41 18.50 38.04
CA GLY A 619 30.75 18.18 38.56
C GLY A 619 31.87 18.18 37.53
N SER A 620 31.60 18.63 36.30
CA SER A 620 32.53 18.60 35.18
C SER A 620 33.73 19.55 35.34
N GLY A 621 33.55 20.69 36.02
CA GLY A 621 34.63 21.62 36.37
C GLY A 621 35.18 22.47 35.21
N PHE A 622 34.54 22.46 34.03
CA PHE A 622 35.04 23.08 32.81
C PHE A 622 34.87 24.61 32.75
N THR A 623 35.78 25.28 32.03
CA THR A 623 35.82 26.74 31.84
C THR A 623 35.60 27.15 30.37
N SER A 624 35.39 28.43 30.07
CA SER A 624 35.21 28.94 28.69
C SER A 624 36.49 28.95 27.83
N THR A 625 37.55 28.27 28.27
CA THR A 625 38.83 28.19 27.57
C THR A 625 38.71 27.23 26.38
N PRO A 626 39.18 27.60 25.16
CA PRO A 626 39.13 26.72 24.00
C PRO A 626 39.77 25.34 24.23
N GLY A 627 38.97 24.29 24.03
CA GLY A 627 39.40 22.89 24.13
C GLY A 627 39.42 22.30 25.56
N ASP A 628 38.99 23.05 26.58
CA ASP A 628 38.91 22.55 27.96
C ASP A 628 37.75 21.54 28.11
N GLY A 629 38.07 20.28 28.43
CA GLY A 629 37.07 19.21 28.56
C GLY A 629 36.48 18.70 27.24
N ASP A 630 37.04 19.09 26.10
CA ASP A 630 36.62 18.61 24.78
C ASP A 630 36.64 17.08 24.70
N GLN A 631 35.62 16.51 24.05
CA GLN A 631 35.35 15.07 23.96
C GLN A 631 35.12 14.35 25.30
N TYR A 632 34.98 15.08 26.42
CA TYR A 632 34.51 14.46 27.66
C TYR A 632 33.07 13.96 27.46
N ASN A 633 32.85 12.67 27.71
CA ASN A 633 31.60 11.97 27.37
C ASN A 633 31.23 12.03 25.87
N GLY A 634 32.21 12.21 24.98
CA GLY A 634 32.02 12.40 23.54
C GLY A 634 31.48 13.78 23.15
N LEU A 635 31.31 14.71 24.09
CA LEU A 635 30.75 16.04 23.80
C LEU A 635 31.82 17.00 23.28
N ASP A 636 31.50 17.69 22.19
CA ASP A 636 32.31 18.76 21.65
C ASP A 636 32.33 19.99 22.57
N TRP A 637 33.51 20.58 22.68
CA TRP A 637 33.67 21.89 23.31
C TRP A 637 32.99 23.00 22.50
N GLN A 638 32.35 23.94 23.21
CA GLN A 638 31.94 25.23 22.66
C GLN A 638 32.01 26.34 23.72
N PRO A 639 32.14 27.63 23.30
CA PRO A 639 32.30 28.74 24.25
C PRO A 639 31.17 28.91 25.27
N SER A 640 29.91 28.58 24.92
CA SER A 640 28.76 28.79 25.80
C SER A 640 28.49 27.65 26.78
N GLY A 641 29.07 26.46 26.56
CA GLY A 641 28.78 25.26 27.33
C GLY A 641 27.39 24.64 27.12
N ASN A 642 26.47 25.32 26.42
CA ASN A 642 25.08 24.89 26.26
C ASN A 642 24.94 23.52 25.56
N ALA A 643 23.91 22.77 25.93
CA ALA A 643 23.54 21.54 25.24
C ALA A 643 23.03 21.81 23.82
N SER A 644 23.31 20.90 22.89
CA SER A 644 22.86 21.02 21.49
C SER A 644 22.04 19.84 20.98
N MET A 645 21.82 18.84 21.82
CA MET A 645 21.01 17.68 21.53
C MET A 645 20.10 17.41 22.73
N TYR A 646 18.83 17.14 22.46
CA TYR A 646 17.82 16.89 23.48
C TYR A 646 16.93 15.72 23.05
N SER A 647 16.57 14.85 23.99
CA SER A 647 15.42 13.95 23.86
C SER A 647 14.17 14.63 24.43
N PHE A 648 13.00 14.08 24.10
CA PHE A 648 11.72 14.53 24.63
C PHE A 648 11.05 13.39 25.39
N ASP A 649 10.62 13.65 26.62
CA ASP A 649 9.86 12.70 27.42
C ASP A 649 8.36 12.98 27.21
N ASN A 650 7.71 12.11 26.43
CA ASN A 650 6.28 12.18 26.13
C ASN A 650 5.41 12.13 27.38
N SER A 651 5.88 11.55 28.49
CA SER A 651 5.10 11.43 29.73
C SER A 651 5.17 12.68 30.60
N THR A 652 6.32 13.36 30.63
CA THR A 652 6.52 14.56 31.46
C THR A 652 6.45 15.86 30.66
N GLN A 653 6.25 15.78 29.34
CA GLN A 653 6.21 16.90 28.41
C GLN A 653 7.47 17.79 28.50
N SER A 654 8.64 17.15 28.67
CA SER A 654 9.88 17.85 28.98
C SER A 654 11.04 17.48 28.04
N TRP A 655 11.87 18.47 27.73
CA TRP A 655 13.12 18.27 26.99
C TRP A 655 14.24 17.90 27.96
N VAL A 656 14.93 16.79 27.68
CA VAL A 656 16.07 16.30 28.46
C VAL A 656 17.33 16.45 27.63
N ALA A 657 18.34 17.13 28.17
CA ALA A 657 19.61 17.31 27.47
C ALA A 657 20.34 15.96 27.34
N VAL A 658 20.86 15.68 26.14
CA VAL A 658 21.78 14.56 25.91
C VAL A 658 23.18 15.04 26.25
N LEU A 659 23.70 14.57 27.38
CA LEU A 659 24.98 15.00 27.96
C LEU A 659 26.07 13.93 27.87
N GLU A 660 25.86 12.95 27.00
CA GLU A 660 26.76 11.82 26.78
C GLU A 660 26.49 11.20 25.40
N THR A 661 27.49 11.24 24.52
CA THR A 661 27.46 10.63 23.19
C THR A 661 28.49 9.52 23.03
N GLU A 662 29.43 9.40 23.98
CA GLU A 662 30.38 8.31 24.14
C GLU A 662 30.68 8.12 25.64
N ASN A 663 30.74 6.88 26.15
CA ASN A 663 31.17 6.63 27.52
C ASN A 663 32.56 5.96 27.55
N ASN A 664 33.56 6.72 28.00
CA ASN A 664 34.93 6.21 28.15
C ASN A 664 35.15 5.41 29.46
N SER A 665 34.09 5.10 30.23
CA SER A 665 34.16 4.57 31.60
C SER A 665 33.06 3.55 31.99
N SER A 666 32.14 3.16 31.10
CA SER A 666 30.99 2.26 31.39
C SER A 666 30.76 1.26 30.25
N PRO A 667 30.20 0.05 30.50
CA PRO A 667 29.92 -0.93 29.45
C PRO A 667 28.76 -0.57 28.51
N ASN A 668 27.96 0.47 28.82
CA ASN A 668 26.79 0.85 28.03
C ASN A 668 27.06 2.16 27.27
N THR A 669 27.74 2.06 26.14
CA THR A 669 27.98 3.19 25.23
C THR A 669 26.64 3.74 24.68
N PRO A 670 26.41 5.07 24.68
CA PRO A 670 25.22 5.64 24.06
C PRO A 670 25.21 5.37 22.55
N ILE A 671 24.22 4.62 22.08
CA ILE A 671 24.02 4.29 20.66
C ILE A 671 22.84 5.06 20.08
N LEU A 672 22.77 5.11 18.75
CA LEU A 672 21.56 5.52 18.04
C LEU A 672 20.64 4.31 17.94
N ASN A 673 19.39 4.45 18.37
CA ASN A 673 18.34 3.44 18.16
C ASN A 673 17.44 3.91 17.02
N ALA A 674 17.07 2.98 16.12
CA ALA A 674 16.12 3.28 15.06
C ALA A 674 14.81 3.83 15.64
N GLY A 675 14.36 4.98 15.13
CA GLY A 675 13.10 5.62 15.53
C GLY A 675 13.20 6.47 16.80
N GLN A 676 14.33 6.48 17.50
CA GLN A 676 14.52 7.37 18.64
C GLN A 676 14.66 8.83 18.15
N PRO A 677 13.74 9.75 18.52
CA PRO A 677 13.78 11.12 18.04
C PRO A 677 14.61 12.01 18.96
N TYR A 678 15.28 12.99 18.34
CA TYR A 678 16.09 14.00 19.00
C TYR A 678 15.82 15.38 18.40
N ARG A 679 15.92 16.40 19.23
CA ARG A 679 16.08 17.78 18.77
C ARG A 679 17.56 18.14 18.78
N LEU A 680 18.16 18.23 17.59
CA LEU A 680 19.59 18.42 17.38
C LEU A 680 19.86 19.76 16.68
N MET A 681 20.79 20.56 17.22
CA MET A 681 21.28 21.77 16.56
C MET A 681 22.29 21.41 15.48
N ILE A 682 21.83 21.38 14.23
CA ILE A 682 22.70 21.23 13.08
C ILE A 682 23.20 22.62 12.70
N ARG A 683 24.51 22.85 12.88
CA ARG A 683 25.15 24.17 12.65
C ARG A 683 25.79 24.30 11.28
N GLY A 684 26.04 23.18 10.62
CA GLY A 684 26.94 23.00 9.51
C GLY A 684 27.76 21.74 9.72
N ALA A 685 28.38 21.23 8.66
CA ALA A 685 29.27 20.08 8.78
C ALA A 685 30.52 20.45 9.58
N ARG A 686 31.16 19.48 10.24
CA ARG A 686 32.41 19.73 10.98
C ARG A 686 33.52 20.31 10.09
N LYS A 687 33.50 19.93 8.81
CA LYS A 687 34.42 20.38 7.77
C LYS A 687 33.70 20.46 6.43
N ASP A 688 34.02 21.46 5.62
CA ASP A 688 33.54 21.63 4.25
C ASP A 688 34.72 21.81 3.30
N ALA A 689 34.55 21.40 2.04
CA ALA A 689 35.58 21.51 1.01
C ALA A 689 35.92 22.97 0.67
N THR A 690 34.94 23.88 0.78
CA THR A 690 35.09 25.28 0.39
C THR A 690 35.62 26.14 1.54
N ASN A 691 35.05 25.96 2.73
CA ASN A 691 35.31 26.82 3.90
C ASN A 691 36.28 26.19 4.91
N GLY A 692 36.69 24.93 4.73
CA GLY A 692 37.55 24.23 5.66
C GLY A 692 36.82 23.81 6.93
N LEU A 693 37.52 23.83 8.08
CA LEU A 693 36.93 23.50 9.38
C LEU A 693 35.86 24.50 9.79
N PHE A 694 34.75 24.00 10.34
CA PHE A 694 33.74 24.86 10.93
C PHE A 694 34.26 25.50 12.23
N ASP A 695 34.38 26.82 12.23
CA ASP A 695 34.80 27.58 13.41
C ASP A 695 33.63 27.76 14.39
N ILE A 696 33.55 26.88 15.38
CA ILE A 696 32.54 26.91 16.45
C ILE A 696 32.72 28.07 17.44
N THR A 697 33.86 28.78 17.41
CA THR A 697 34.10 29.95 18.28
C THR A 697 33.50 31.24 17.72
N ASN A 698 33.15 31.24 16.44
CA ASN A 698 32.67 32.41 15.73
C ASN A 698 31.19 32.25 15.32
N ASN A 699 30.33 33.07 15.90
CA ASN A 699 28.90 33.03 15.58
C ASN A 699 28.60 33.45 14.12
N SER A 700 29.55 34.12 13.44
CA SER A 700 29.41 34.53 12.04
C SER A 700 29.87 33.47 11.04
N THR A 701 30.40 32.32 11.49
CA THR A 701 30.79 31.21 10.61
C THR A 701 29.59 30.79 9.75
N PRO A 702 29.70 30.74 8.42
CA PRO A 702 28.60 30.29 7.57
C PRO A 702 28.25 28.82 7.83
N PRO A 703 26.96 28.43 7.89
CA PRO A 703 26.59 27.02 7.88
C PRO A 703 26.92 26.39 6.52
N THR A 704 27.16 25.09 6.51
CA THR A 704 27.43 24.29 5.31
C THR A 704 26.47 23.12 5.23
N ASP A 705 26.35 22.51 4.06
CA ASP A 705 25.56 21.30 3.86
C ASP A 705 26.12 20.18 4.75
N THR A 706 25.24 19.50 5.50
CA THR A 706 25.62 18.49 6.50
C THR A 706 24.98 17.16 6.17
N LYS A 707 25.80 16.12 6.07
CA LYS A 707 25.39 14.72 6.11
C LYS A 707 25.58 14.19 7.52
N LEU A 708 24.51 13.66 8.10
CA LEU A 708 24.61 12.78 9.26
C LEU A 708 24.53 11.36 8.74
N ARG A 709 25.40 10.48 9.22
CA ARG A 709 25.33 9.06 8.89
C ARG A 709 25.32 8.17 10.12
N SER A 710 24.69 7.02 9.99
CA SER A 710 24.73 5.98 11.00
C SER A 710 24.92 4.62 10.37
N THR A 711 25.73 3.77 10.99
CA THR A 711 26.00 2.40 10.52
C THR A 711 25.48 1.40 11.53
N GLY A 712 24.56 0.53 11.10
CA GLY A 712 24.00 -0.48 11.98
C GLY A 712 22.92 -1.31 11.32
N THR A 713 22.14 -1.99 12.14
CA THR A 713 21.01 -2.82 11.72
C THR A 713 19.81 -1.95 11.32
N VAL A 714 19.11 -2.31 10.26
CA VAL A 714 17.90 -1.63 9.80
C VAL A 714 16.65 -2.23 10.45
N GLN A 715 15.64 -1.41 10.70
CA GLN A 715 14.36 -1.86 11.26
C GLN A 715 13.54 -2.60 10.18
N ASN A 716 12.95 -3.75 10.54
CA ASN A 716 11.98 -4.47 9.71
C ASN A 716 10.68 -4.74 10.48
N GLY A 717 9.56 -4.87 9.75
CA GLY A 717 8.23 -5.17 10.27
C GLY A 717 7.62 -3.99 11.02
N SER A 718 6.37 -4.15 11.47
CA SER A 718 5.63 -3.12 12.18
C SER A 718 6.27 -2.78 13.54
N LEU A 719 6.53 -1.50 13.78
CA LEU A 719 6.98 -0.98 15.08
C LEU A 719 5.86 -0.18 15.74
N SER A 720 5.50 -0.54 16.97
CA SER A 720 4.60 0.27 17.80
C SER A 720 5.41 1.22 18.69
N GLN A 721 5.05 2.49 18.69
CA GLN A 721 5.65 3.50 19.57
C GLN A 721 4.60 4.01 20.57
N SER A 722 5.03 4.27 21.80
CA SER A 722 4.16 4.80 22.84
C SER A 722 4.03 6.33 22.72
N VAL A 723 2.79 6.80 22.67
CA VAL A 723 2.43 8.23 22.74
C VAL A 723 1.92 8.60 24.14
N SER A 724 1.80 9.89 24.45
CA SER A 724 1.20 10.33 25.72
C SER A 724 -0.23 9.80 25.85
N SER A 725 -0.59 9.35 27.05
CA SER A 725 -1.95 8.90 27.39
C SER A 725 -2.83 10.02 27.93
N THR A 726 -2.30 11.24 28.07
CA THR A 726 -3.05 12.41 28.53
C THR A 726 -3.58 13.19 27.32
N SER A 727 -4.86 13.57 27.36
CA SER A 727 -5.46 14.40 26.30
C SER A 727 -4.75 15.75 26.17
N GLN A 728 -4.52 16.19 24.93
CA GLN A 728 -3.84 17.42 24.53
C GLN A 728 -2.33 17.49 24.80
N ASP A 729 -1.71 16.40 25.25
CA ASP A 729 -0.26 16.30 25.33
C ASP A 729 0.36 16.11 23.94
N TRP A 730 1.59 16.61 23.78
CA TRP A 730 2.38 16.41 22.58
C TRP A 730 3.15 15.10 22.67
N SER A 731 3.33 14.41 21.54
CA SER A 731 4.22 13.25 21.45
C SER A 731 5.24 13.46 20.34
N LEU A 732 6.52 13.27 20.67
CA LEU A 732 7.58 13.22 19.69
C LEU A 732 7.81 11.76 19.29
N VAL A 733 7.62 11.46 18.00
CA VAL A 733 7.72 10.12 17.41
C VAL A 733 8.74 10.21 16.27
N GLY A 734 9.74 9.34 16.26
CA GLY A 734 10.74 9.29 15.19
C GLY A 734 10.39 8.23 14.15
N ASN A 735 10.71 8.49 12.89
CA ASN A 735 10.61 7.46 11.85
C ASN A 735 11.75 6.44 12.04
N PRO A 736 11.46 5.15 12.29
CA PRO A 736 12.50 4.12 12.44
C PRO A 736 12.97 3.55 11.09
N TYR A 737 12.28 3.85 9.99
CA TYR A 737 12.57 3.31 8.67
C TYR A 737 13.34 4.33 7.84
N HIS A 738 14.20 3.86 6.93
CA HIS A 738 14.89 4.72 5.97
C HIS A 738 14.02 4.89 4.71
N ALA A 739 12.80 5.37 4.89
CA ALA A 739 11.78 5.49 3.86
C ALA A 739 10.82 6.64 4.19
N MET A 740 10.11 7.14 3.17
CA MET A 740 9.06 8.14 3.37
C MET A 740 7.90 7.55 4.17
N VAL A 741 7.24 8.39 4.97
CA VAL A 741 6.08 8.00 5.78
C VAL A 741 4.80 8.52 5.14
N ASN A 742 3.86 7.62 4.88
CA ASN A 742 2.47 7.98 4.64
C ASN A 742 1.79 8.32 5.99
N VAL A 743 1.79 9.60 6.34
CA VAL A 743 1.26 10.08 7.63
C VAL A 743 -0.24 9.82 7.78
N LYS A 744 -1.00 9.87 6.67
CA LYS A 744 -2.44 9.55 6.68
C LYS A 744 -2.66 8.10 7.11
N GLN A 745 -1.96 7.16 6.47
CA GLN A 745 -2.04 5.74 6.81
C GLN A 745 -1.58 5.48 8.25
N LEU A 746 -0.52 6.17 8.71
CA LEU A 746 -0.05 6.07 10.10
C LEU A 746 -1.13 6.51 11.10
N ILE A 747 -1.76 7.66 10.88
CA ILE A 747 -2.80 8.22 11.78
C ILE A 747 -4.08 7.39 11.73
N ASP A 748 -4.53 6.95 10.56
CA ASP A 748 -5.72 6.10 10.41
C ASP A 748 -5.56 4.74 11.14
N ASN A 749 -4.32 4.27 11.32
CA ASN A 749 -3.98 3.05 12.08
C ASN A 749 -3.61 3.31 13.55
N SER A 750 -3.63 4.56 14.00
CA SER A 750 -3.26 4.94 15.37
C SER A 750 -4.49 5.08 16.28
N ASN A 751 -4.29 4.88 17.58
CA ASN A 751 -5.29 5.16 18.61
C ASN A 751 -4.81 6.33 19.47
N ASN A 752 -5.75 7.10 20.04
CA ASN A 752 -5.47 8.22 20.97
C ASN A 752 -4.64 9.37 20.36
N VAL A 753 -4.69 9.55 19.04
CA VAL A 753 -4.11 10.71 18.35
C VAL A 753 -5.21 11.47 17.62
N ASP A 754 -5.17 12.80 17.65
CA ASP A 754 -6.07 13.63 16.84
C ASP A 754 -5.61 13.59 15.36
N ARG A 755 -6.52 13.88 14.41
CA ARG A 755 -6.21 13.96 12.96
C ARG A 755 -5.40 15.21 12.56
N PHE A 756 -4.53 15.67 13.46
CA PHE A 756 -3.60 16.78 13.23
C PHE A 756 -2.18 16.31 13.49
N TYR A 757 -1.25 16.74 12.65
CA TYR A 757 0.17 16.59 12.90
C TYR A 757 0.86 17.93 12.68
N THR A 758 1.96 18.12 13.39
CA THR A 758 2.71 19.37 13.32
C THR A 758 4.11 19.06 12.84
N ILE A 759 4.50 19.68 11.73
CA ILE A 759 5.85 19.57 11.21
C ILE A 759 6.68 20.71 11.78
N TRP A 760 7.90 20.38 12.21
CA TRP A 760 8.90 21.39 12.53
C TRP A 760 9.55 21.89 11.24
N ASP A 761 9.16 23.07 10.77
CA ASP A 761 9.83 23.69 9.62
C ASP A 761 11.01 24.54 10.10
N PRO A 762 12.26 24.07 9.89
CA PRO A 762 13.42 24.84 10.25
C PRO A 762 13.57 26.12 9.41
N THR A 763 12.93 26.20 8.24
CA THR A 763 13.00 27.34 7.32
C THR A 763 12.26 28.59 7.83
N LEU A 764 11.28 28.38 8.72
CA LEU A 764 10.49 29.42 9.38
C LEU A 764 10.98 29.80 10.78
N GLY A 765 12.26 29.53 11.06
CA GLY A 765 12.90 29.92 12.32
C GLY A 765 12.52 29.03 13.51
N GLY A 766 12.05 27.80 13.26
CA GLY A 766 11.64 26.88 14.31
C GLY A 766 10.22 27.14 14.83
N THR A 767 9.35 27.65 13.97
CA THR A 767 7.92 27.74 14.26
C THR A 767 7.28 26.39 13.94
N LEU A 768 6.42 25.90 14.84
CA LEU A 768 5.59 24.73 14.58
C LEU A 768 4.56 25.09 13.49
N LEU A 769 4.54 24.35 12.39
CA LEU A 769 3.48 24.42 11.39
C LEU A 769 2.48 23.30 11.67
N THR A 770 1.29 23.67 12.10
CA THR A 770 0.17 22.72 12.17
C THR A 770 -0.39 22.56 10.77
N ALA A 771 -0.31 21.35 10.23
CA ALA A 771 -0.93 21.00 8.97
C ALA A 771 -2.23 20.23 9.24
N ASN A 772 -3.29 20.57 8.51
CA ASN A 772 -4.42 19.67 8.35
C ASN A 772 -4.03 18.59 7.35
N LEU A 773 -4.46 17.34 7.55
CA LEU A 773 -4.18 16.24 6.64
C LEU A 773 -4.83 16.47 5.27
N VAL A 774 -4.10 17.14 4.37
CA VAL A 774 -4.29 17.12 2.93
C VAL A 774 -2.91 16.84 2.35
N GLU A 775 -2.69 15.57 1.98
CA GLU A 775 -1.48 14.99 1.36
C GLU A 775 -0.13 15.73 1.52
N GLU A 776 0.70 15.30 2.47
CA GLU A 776 2.15 15.42 2.29
C GLU A 776 2.83 14.12 2.72
N GLU A 777 3.53 13.47 1.78
CA GLU A 777 4.57 12.48 2.08
C GLU A 777 5.75 13.23 2.69
N LEU A 778 6.16 12.85 3.91
CA LEU A 778 7.32 13.44 4.57
C LEU A 778 8.50 12.48 4.51
N LEU A 779 9.64 13.01 4.06
CA LEU A 779 10.98 12.41 4.13
C LEU A 779 11.59 12.57 5.52
#